data_AF-A0A8S2RGJ8-F1
#
_entry.id   AF-A0A8S2RGJ8-F1
#
_cell.length_a   1.000
_cell.length_b   1.000
_cell.length_c   1.000
_cell.angle_alpha   90.00
_cell.angle_beta   90.00
_cell.angle_gamma   90.00
#
_symmetry.space_group_name_H-M   'P 1'
#
loop_
_entity.id
_entity.type
_entity.pdbx_description
1 polymer ?
#
loop_
_entity_poly.entity_id
_entity_poly.type
_entity_poly.pdbx_seq_one_letter_code
_entity_poly.pdbx_strand_id
1 'polypeptide(L)'
;RLRVIKKENLSNGFKKVYLQEEGHPNQQLAPRLGTSVSFNGTYRTGQDFHSTLNQSNNEIKSRPLYTARTTLSIQPIHENQTHQSRRFSIDQNRFNNDHIKRTFSLSEYERVEKLNDHYVSHKFWLDCLYHDYSKRLIMTPQDLEIKLRYPPTTVHYITLNRVKGSMFGMTLGDAVGTHIKFLPRQYLKEIPVRDLHEGRTWCLKKGQFTDDTSMALCLAASLVCRRDFVPYDQLVRYKWWYRNGYMSLNGKCFDIGASTSQSLCEFERRQRLFANKYQIPLDEIDSLSDHYLLEKFDVFCSANGAVGNGALMRLAPVPLFFYRDPIQAVEFSGISGIITHDDQRVYDACRYYGALIVAALRGEAKSQLLDNDFYWKHIQWFNNKPLTLEMTSTDRFLDADQEPLPRLSSIQDYRKESLVKLEDAVKSNQLLTYDYEHMALTAKRKMYCLGDKLTVDEAAAIYLYTMWHWRTNEAIAIQLNRVLRSGVPNHIIPWASYIQLFVTGLNKLPSKKGTVWCGARGDITAHYQNECIWTGFSPCTGTKLVIDDLLKKCAVYTMFEIECINGKSIRDYSENPYENEVLLMPGTRFRVMKKEDLKYGSRKVYLKEVESQNQLLPQPSGYLSSTNQSYRTDSSLPSPAIQPSQLR
;
A
#
# COMPACT_ATOMS: atom_id res chain seq x y z
N ARG A 1 12.51 -35.46 20.94
CA ARG A 1 13.41 -35.10 19.81
C ARG A 1 12.97 -35.92 18.59
N LEU A 2 13.10 -35.44 17.35
CA LEU A 2 12.75 -36.23 16.15
C LEU A 2 14.01 -36.72 15.45
N ARG A 3 14.11 -38.02 15.21
CA ARG A 3 15.23 -38.66 14.48
C ARG A 3 14.74 -39.20 13.15
N VAL A 4 15.53 -38.97 12.08
CA VAL A 4 15.28 -39.59 10.78
C VAL A 4 15.69 -41.06 10.85
N ILE A 5 14.74 -41.97 10.59
CA ILE A 5 14.98 -43.41 10.65
C ILE A 5 15.06 -44.07 9.27
N LYS A 6 14.43 -43.48 8.24
CA LYS A 6 14.47 -44.02 6.87
C LYS A 6 14.27 -42.92 5.84
N LYS A 7 14.93 -43.04 4.68
CA LYS A 7 14.65 -42.24 3.48
C LYS A 7 14.43 -43.17 2.30
N GLU A 8 13.45 -42.87 1.46
CA GLU A 8 13.08 -43.68 0.30
C GLU A 8 12.90 -42.77 -0.92
N ASN A 9 13.50 -43.14 -2.05
CA ASN A 9 13.35 -42.40 -3.30
C ASN A 9 12.08 -42.89 -4.02
N LEU A 10 11.23 -41.95 -4.41
CA LEU A 10 10.02 -42.22 -5.19
C LEU A 10 10.32 -42.04 -6.68
N SER A 11 9.56 -42.75 -7.53
CA SER A 11 9.76 -42.80 -8.99
C SER A 11 9.61 -41.44 -9.69
N ASN A 12 8.99 -40.46 -9.03
CA ASN A 12 8.81 -39.09 -9.53
C ASN A 12 9.89 -38.11 -9.04
N GLY A 13 11.03 -38.60 -8.55
CA GLY A 13 12.17 -37.78 -8.11
C GLY A 13 12.03 -37.19 -6.69
N PHE A 14 10.93 -37.47 -6.00
CA PHE A 14 10.72 -37.05 -4.61
C PHE A 14 11.35 -38.05 -3.63
N LYS A 15 11.62 -37.62 -2.39
CA LYS A 15 12.08 -38.50 -1.30
C LYS A 15 11.09 -38.51 -0.15
N LYS A 16 10.69 -39.70 0.28
CA LYS A 16 9.89 -39.91 1.50
C LYS A 16 10.83 -40.10 2.68
N VAL A 17 10.62 -39.34 3.76
CA VAL A 17 11.47 -39.37 4.96
C VAL A 17 10.62 -39.80 6.15
N TYR A 18 11.08 -40.82 6.87
CA TYR A 18 10.42 -41.38 8.06
C TYR A 18 11.10 -40.82 9.31
N LEU A 19 10.32 -40.22 10.21
CA LEU A 19 10.79 -39.63 11.46
C LEU A 19 10.21 -40.42 12.64
N GLN A 20 11.03 -40.64 13.68
CA GLN A 20 10.60 -41.24 14.94
C GLN A 20 10.83 -40.25 16.09
N GLU A 21 9.85 -40.17 16.98
CA GLU A 21 9.98 -39.40 18.22
C GLU A 21 10.80 -40.20 19.25
N GLU A 22 11.91 -39.62 19.70
CA GLU A 22 12.66 -40.09 20.85
C GLU A 22 12.08 -39.44 22.12
N GLY A 23 11.49 -40.27 22.98
CA GLY A 23 10.97 -39.90 24.29
C GLY A 23 12.11 -39.55 25.27
N HIS A 24 11.88 -38.56 26.12
CA HIS A 24 12.80 -38.19 27.20
C HIS A 24 12.66 -39.18 28.38
N PRO A 25 13.74 -39.59 29.07
CA PRO A 25 13.65 -40.64 30.09
C PRO A 25 12.87 -40.31 31.37
N ASN A 26 12.38 -39.09 31.58
CA ASN A 26 11.74 -38.70 32.84
C ASN A 26 10.49 -37.86 32.60
N GLN A 27 9.36 -38.52 32.33
CA GLN A 27 8.03 -38.01 32.66
C GLN A 27 7.05 -39.19 32.68
N GLN A 28 6.74 -39.70 33.87
CA GLN A 28 5.57 -40.54 34.08
C GLN A 28 4.33 -39.67 33.85
N LEU A 29 3.62 -39.91 32.75
CA LEU A 29 2.27 -39.39 32.52
C LEU A 29 1.34 -40.58 32.25
N ALA A 30 0.19 -40.53 32.93
CA ALA A 30 -0.93 -41.47 32.90
C ALA A 30 -1.47 -41.73 31.46
N PRO A 31 -2.19 -42.85 31.23
CA PRO A 31 -2.35 -43.42 29.91
C PRO A 31 -3.27 -42.56 29.04
N ARG A 32 -2.78 -42.15 27.86
CA ARG A 32 -3.62 -41.57 26.80
C ARG A 32 -3.80 -42.57 25.67
N LEU A 33 -5.06 -42.81 25.33
CA LEU A 33 -5.53 -43.48 24.12
C LEU A 33 -4.82 -42.91 22.89
N GLY A 34 -4.22 -43.80 22.10
CA GLY A 34 -3.40 -43.46 20.95
C GLY A 34 -4.20 -42.77 19.84
N THR A 35 -3.66 -41.67 19.32
CA THR A 35 -4.06 -41.08 18.05
C THR A 35 -2.79 -40.76 17.27
N SER A 36 -2.56 -41.47 16.17
CA SER A 36 -1.48 -41.17 15.22
C SER A 36 -1.91 -40.01 14.33
N VAL A 37 -1.07 -38.98 14.23
CA VAL A 37 -1.25 -37.86 13.30
C VAL A 37 -0.13 -37.92 12.28
N SER A 38 -0.46 -38.09 10.99
CA SER A 38 0.49 -38.04 9.88
C SER A 38 0.40 -36.69 9.16
N PHE A 39 1.55 -36.04 8.95
CA PHE A 39 1.67 -34.81 8.17
C PHE A 39 2.24 -35.13 6.78
N ASN A 40 1.55 -34.69 5.72
CA ASN A 40 2.07 -34.68 4.35
C ASN A 40 2.20 -33.22 3.88
N GLY A 41 3.43 -32.79 3.59
CA GLY A 41 3.72 -31.51 2.96
C GLY A 41 4.79 -31.67 1.89
N THR A 42 4.58 -31.10 0.70
CA THR A 42 5.48 -31.14 -0.45
C THR A 42 6.24 -29.82 -0.58
N TYR A 43 7.56 -29.88 -0.77
CA TYR A 43 8.41 -28.73 -1.12
C TYR A 43 9.15 -29.02 -2.43
N ARG A 44 9.35 -27.97 -3.26
CA ARG A 44 10.06 -28.03 -4.54
C ARG A 44 11.32 -27.17 -4.47
N THR A 45 12.48 -27.71 -4.80
CA THR A 45 13.74 -26.97 -5.03
C THR A 45 13.99 -26.92 -6.54
N GLY A 46 14.26 -25.74 -7.10
CA GLY A 46 14.45 -25.54 -8.54
C GLY A 46 15.91 -25.71 -8.99
N GLN A 47 16.09 -26.15 -10.25
CA GLN A 47 17.08 -25.61 -11.20
C GLN A 47 16.92 -26.19 -12.63
N ASP A 48 16.95 -25.26 -13.59
CA ASP A 48 17.46 -25.23 -14.98
C ASP A 48 16.95 -26.09 -16.17
N PHE A 49 16.75 -25.33 -17.28
CA PHE A 49 17.02 -25.60 -18.71
C PHE A 49 15.89 -25.74 -19.79
N HIS A 50 15.94 -24.78 -20.73
CA HIS A 50 15.68 -24.73 -22.19
C HIS A 50 14.44 -25.33 -22.90
N SER A 51 13.72 -24.41 -23.59
CA SER A 51 13.11 -24.44 -24.95
C SER A 51 12.52 -25.72 -25.56
N THR A 52 11.23 -25.69 -25.93
CA THR A 52 10.72 -25.75 -27.34
C THR A 52 9.19 -25.60 -27.40
N LEU A 53 8.70 -24.98 -28.49
CA LEU A 53 7.29 -24.75 -28.85
C LEU A 53 6.53 -26.05 -29.17
N ASN A 54 5.23 -26.11 -28.86
CA ASN A 54 4.19 -26.32 -29.87
C ASN A 54 2.75 -26.08 -29.35
N GLN A 55 1.93 -25.57 -30.27
CA GLN A 55 0.55 -25.08 -30.13
C GLN A 55 -0.49 -26.17 -29.83
N SER A 56 -1.56 -25.81 -29.09
CA SER A 56 -2.95 -25.94 -29.57
C SER A 56 -3.96 -25.35 -28.58
N ASN A 57 -5.00 -24.76 -29.17
CA ASN A 57 -6.07 -23.97 -28.56
C ASN A 57 -6.95 -24.73 -27.56
N ASN A 58 -7.40 -24.05 -26.50
CA ASN A 58 -8.83 -23.86 -26.22
C ASN A 58 -9.06 -22.87 -25.07
N GLU A 59 -10.01 -21.97 -25.28
CA GLU A 59 -10.50 -20.94 -24.36
C GLU A 59 -11.15 -21.55 -23.11
N ILE A 60 -10.71 -21.15 -21.90
CA ILE A 60 -11.58 -21.02 -20.72
C ILE A 60 -11.11 -19.84 -19.85
N LYS A 61 -12.02 -18.90 -19.60
CA LYS A 61 -11.90 -17.79 -18.64
C LYS A 61 -11.71 -18.33 -17.21
N SER A 62 -10.61 -17.97 -16.51
CA SER A 62 -10.59 -17.75 -15.04
C SER A 62 -9.21 -17.34 -14.52
N ARG A 63 -9.21 -16.47 -13.50
CA ARG A 63 -8.06 -15.95 -12.75
C ARG A 63 -7.30 -17.05 -11.99
N PRO A 64 -5.96 -17.04 -11.88
CA PRO A 64 -5.27 -17.86 -10.90
C PRO A 64 -5.09 -17.10 -9.58
N LEU A 65 -5.92 -17.45 -8.59
CA LEU A 65 -5.64 -17.26 -7.17
C LEU A 65 -4.75 -18.43 -6.72
N TYR A 66 -3.50 -18.16 -6.38
CA TYR A 66 -2.67 -19.15 -5.69
C TYR A 66 -3.17 -19.29 -4.25
N THR A 67 -3.93 -20.35 -3.98
CA THR A 67 -4.18 -20.87 -2.63
C THR A 67 -3.76 -22.33 -2.60
N ALA A 68 -2.82 -22.67 -1.73
CA ALA A 68 -2.50 -24.06 -1.43
C ALA A 68 -3.71 -24.67 -0.71
N ARG A 69 -4.51 -25.47 -1.40
CA ARG A 69 -5.59 -26.26 -0.79
C ARG A 69 -5.01 -27.56 -0.22
N THR A 70 -5.13 -27.75 1.08
CA THR A 70 -5.02 -29.07 1.73
C THR A 70 -6.44 -29.66 1.81
N THR A 71 -6.72 -30.70 1.02
CA THR A 71 -8.02 -31.40 1.07
C THR A 71 -7.88 -32.66 1.93
N LEU A 72 -8.62 -32.73 3.04
CA LEU A 72 -8.78 -33.95 3.85
C LEU A 72 -9.95 -34.76 3.27
N SER A 73 -9.68 -35.97 2.77
CA SER A 73 -10.73 -36.97 2.51
C SER A 73 -10.68 -38.05 3.58
N ILE A 74 -11.77 -38.24 4.31
CA ILE A 74 -11.94 -39.37 5.23
C ILE A 74 -12.73 -40.45 4.49
N GLN A 75 -12.16 -41.64 4.31
CA GLN A 75 -12.93 -42.85 4.00
C GLN A 75 -13.05 -43.71 5.26
N PRO A 76 -14.23 -44.28 5.56
CA PRO A 76 -14.41 -45.15 6.72
C PRO A 76 -13.96 -46.58 6.39
N ILE A 77 -13.16 -47.17 7.29
CA ILE A 77 -12.90 -48.62 7.31
C ILE A 77 -13.85 -49.24 8.33
N HIS A 78 -14.62 -50.23 7.87
CA HIS A 78 -15.44 -51.13 8.66
C HIS A 78 -14.58 -52.01 9.57
N GLU A 79 -15.01 -52.22 10.82
CA GLU A 79 -14.86 -53.52 11.47
C GLU A 79 -15.91 -53.74 12.57
N ASN A 80 -16.56 -54.90 12.49
CA ASN A 80 -17.57 -55.43 13.39
C ASN A 80 -16.94 -55.96 14.68
N GLN A 81 -17.61 -55.82 15.83
CA GLN A 81 -18.07 -56.98 16.64
C GLN A 81 -18.81 -56.58 17.94
N THR A 82 -20.09 -56.98 17.97
CA THR A 82 -20.88 -57.68 19.01
C THR A 82 -20.95 -57.19 20.48
N HIS A 83 -22.21 -56.98 20.88
CA HIS A 83 -22.82 -56.78 22.19
C HIS A 83 -22.25 -57.55 23.41
N GLN A 84 -22.26 -56.89 24.58
CA GLN A 84 -22.97 -57.40 25.75
C GLN A 84 -23.34 -56.28 26.74
N SER A 85 -24.61 -56.30 27.14
CA SER A 85 -25.29 -55.42 28.08
C SER A 85 -25.07 -55.84 29.54
N ARG A 86 -24.82 -54.88 30.44
CA ARG A 86 -25.27 -54.95 31.85
C ARG A 86 -25.74 -53.58 32.34
N ARG A 87 -27.02 -53.53 32.75
CA ARG A 87 -27.69 -52.45 33.50
C ARG A 87 -27.48 -52.67 34.99
N PHE A 88 -27.43 -51.58 35.77
CA PHE A 88 -28.06 -51.29 37.07
C PHE A 88 -27.62 -49.85 37.44
N SER A 89 -28.34 -48.94 38.09
CA SER A 89 -29.76 -48.55 38.21
C SER A 89 -29.77 -47.28 39.09
N ILE A 90 -30.46 -46.22 38.65
CA ILE A 90 -31.22 -45.22 39.44
C ILE A 90 -30.48 -44.41 40.53
N ASP A 91 -30.32 -43.09 40.31
CA ASP A 91 -31.15 -42.13 41.04
C ASP A 91 -31.43 -40.88 40.20
N GLN A 92 -32.70 -40.64 39.92
CA GLN A 92 -33.22 -39.42 39.28
C GLN A 92 -33.89 -38.61 40.38
N ASN A 93 -33.33 -37.45 40.72
CA ASN A 93 -34.15 -36.33 41.14
C ASN A 93 -33.42 -34.99 41.01
N ARG A 94 -34.17 -34.03 40.44
CA ARG A 94 -33.86 -32.61 40.19
C ARG A 94 -32.92 -32.33 39.02
N PHE A 95 -33.48 -31.98 37.88
CA PHE A 95 -33.72 -30.58 37.49
C PHE A 95 -34.36 -30.58 36.10
N ASN A 96 -35.60 -30.11 36.02
CA ASN A 96 -36.20 -29.73 34.74
C ASN A 96 -36.83 -28.35 34.89
N ASN A 97 -36.27 -27.43 34.10
CA ASN A 97 -36.82 -26.25 33.44
C ASN A 97 -37.43 -25.06 34.19
N ASP A 98 -37.16 -23.91 33.53
CA ASP A 98 -37.77 -22.58 33.60
C ASP A 98 -37.30 -21.63 34.72
N HIS A 99 -36.31 -20.80 34.37
CA HIS A 99 -36.45 -19.34 34.29
C HIS A 99 -35.07 -18.65 34.10
N ILE A 100 -34.50 -18.70 32.89
CA ILE A 100 -33.48 -17.73 32.44
C ILE A 100 -34.18 -16.72 31.53
N LYS A 101 -34.92 -15.81 32.17
CA LYS A 101 -35.29 -14.49 31.65
C LYS A 101 -35.34 -13.55 32.85
N ARG A 102 -34.32 -12.70 33.00
CA ARG A 102 -34.42 -11.33 33.52
C ARG A 102 -33.05 -10.66 33.42
N THR A 103 -32.90 -9.91 32.33
CA THR A 103 -32.54 -8.49 32.33
C THR A 103 -31.56 -8.04 33.42
N PHE A 104 -30.34 -7.70 33.00
CA PHE A 104 -29.33 -7.01 33.82
C PHE A 104 -29.96 -5.77 34.47
N SER A 105 -30.17 -5.83 35.78
CA SER A 105 -30.68 -4.71 36.57
C SER A 105 -29.52 -3.79 36.96
N LEU A 106 -29.78 -2.48 36.91
CA LEU A 106 -28.93 -1.35 37.28
C LEU A 106 -28.38 -1.34 38.72
N SER A 107 -28.38 -2.46 39.45
CA SER A 107 -28.01 -2.51 40.88
C SER A 107 -26.59 -3.03 41.19
N GLU A 108 -25.78 -3.37 40.19
CA GLU A 108 -24.34 -3.61 40.39
C GLU A 108 -23.51 -2.31 40.32
N TYR A 109 -24.09 -1.21 39.83
CA TYR A 109 -23.43 0.11 39.77
C TYR A 109 -23.23 0.73 41.16
N GLU A 110 -24.17 0.53 42.09
CA GLU A 110 -24.15 1.14 43.43
C GLU A 110 -23.31 0.35 44.47
N ARG A 111 -22.89 -0.89 44.17
CA ARG A 111 -21.98 -1.65 45.04
C ARG A 111 -20.50 -1.39 44.76
N VAL A 112 -20.17 -0.82 43.59
CA VAL A 112 -18.79 -0.49 43.20
C VAL A 112 -18.33 0.85 43.80
N GLU A 113 -19.26 1.71 44.24
CA GLU A 113 -18.95 3.03 44.83
C GLU A 113 -18.43 2.99 46.28
N LYS A 114 -18.47 1.84 46.97
CA LYS A 114 -18.10 1.75 48.40
C LYS A 114 -16.85 0.93 48.72
N LEU A 115 -16.14 0.42 47.72
CA LEU A 115 -14.88 -0.31 47.92
C LEU A 115 -13.79 0.21 46.98
N ASN A 116 -12.98 1.11 47.53
CA ASN A 116 -11.67 1.60 47.08
C ASN A 116 -11.62 2.72 46.03
N ASP A 117 -11.28 3.89 46.56
CA ASP A 117 -10.33 4.83 45.97
C ASP A 117 -9.30 4.16 45.02
N HIS A 118 -9.30 4.63 43.79
CA HIS A 118 -8.18 4.63 42.82
C HIS A 118 -7.74 3.33 42.11
N TYR A 119 -8.47 2.20 42.18
CA TYR A 119 -8.04 0.97 41.48
C TYR A 119 -9.13 0.14 40.76
N VAL A 120 -10.29 0.71 40.46
CA VAL A 120 -11.35 -0.01 39.72
C VAL A 120 -11.35 0.37 38.24
N SER A 121 -10.66 -0.44 37.41
CA SER A 121 -11.13 -0.81 36.04
C SER A 121 -10.23 -1.84 35.33
N HIS A 122 -9.01 -2.11 35.79
CA HIS A 122 -8.09 -2.99 35.04
C HIS A 122 -8.43 -4.49 35.07
N LYS A 123 -9.20 -4.98 36.06
CA LYS A 123 -9.40 -6.44 36.24
C LYS A 123 -10.36 -7.07 35.21
N PHE A 124 -11.43 -6.38 34.84
CA PHE A 124 -12.42 -6.89 33.86
C PHE A 124 -11.80 -7.07 32.46
N TRP A 125 -10.99 -6.11 32.06
CA TRP A 125 -10.33 -6.10 30.75
C TRP A 125 -9.20 -7.11 30.63
N LEU A 126 -8.55 -7.44 31.76
CA LEU A 126 -7.60 -8.53 31.83
C LEU A 126 -8.33 -9.84 31.48
N ASP A 127 -9.48 -10.16 32.07
CA ASP A 127 -10.20 -11.42 31.80
C ASP A 127 -10.55 -11.64 30.31
N CYS A 128 -10.84 -10.57 29.55
CA CYS A 128 -11.08 -10.63 28.10
C CYS A 128 -9.82 -10.92 27.25
N LEU A 129 -8.61 -10.86 27.82
CA LEU A 129 -7.35 -11.12 27.11
C LEU A 129 -6.95 -12.61 27.08
N TYR A 130 -7.66 -13.48 27.81
CA TYR A 130 -7.15 -14.80 28.18
C TYR A 130 -7.89 -15.98 27.59
N HIS A 131 -8.83 -15.77 26.66
CA HIS A 131 -9.53 -16.87 26.00
C HIS A 131 -9.14 -16.98 24.52
N ASP A 132 -8.70 -18.17 24.12
CA ASP A 132 -8.46 -18.54 22.72
C ASP A 132 -9.78 -18.61 21.93
N TYR A 133 -9.71 -18.78 20.61
CA TYR A 133 -10.83 -19.07 19.70
C TYR A 133 -11.77 -20.18 20.20
N SER A 134 -11.30 -21.01 21.13
CA SER A 134 -12.00 -22.13 21.77
C SER A 134 -12.52 -21.85 23.19
N LYS A 135 -12.53 -20.60 23.67
CA LYS A 135 -12.87 -20.21 25.06
C LYS A 135 -12.00 -20.88 26.14
N ARG A 136 -10.85 -21.47 25.80
CA ARG A 136 -9.89 -22.00 26.80
C ARG A 136 -9.03 -20.89 27.39
N LEU A 137 -8.84 -20.94 28.71
CA LEU A 137 -7.90 -20.08 29.44
C LEU A 137 -6.48 -20.31 28.89
N ILE A 138 -5.92 -19.31 28.20
CA ILE A 138 -4.59 -19.37 27.59
C ILE A 138 -3.49 -19.22 28.67
N MET A 139 -3.75 -18.41 29.72
CA MET A 139 -2.89 -18.17 30.90
C MET A 139 -3.65 -17.34 31.93
N THR A 140 -3.35 -17.45 33.23
CA THR A 140 -3.89 -16.53 34.24
C THR A 140 -3.12 -15.20 34.28
N PRO A 141 -3.68 -14.10 34.83
CA PRO A 141 -2.96 -12.84 35.02
C PRO A 141 -1.63 -13.00 35.79
N GLN A 142 -1.61 -13.88 36.80
CA GLN A 142 -0.40 -14.22 37.54
C GLN A 142 0.62 -14.97 36.68
N ASP A 143 0.20 -15.91 35.82
CA ASP A 143 1.11 -16.60 34.91
C ASP A 143 1.72 -15.65 33.87
N LEU A 144 0.93 -14.69 33.38
CA LEU A 144 1.43 -13.65 32.46
C LEU A 144 2.40 -12.73 33.17
N GLU A 145 2.08 -12.29 34.38
CA GLU A 145 2.96 -11.43 35.18
C GLU A 145 4.29 -12.14 35.50
N ILE A 146 4.26 -13.44 35.81
CA ILE A 146 5.45 -14.27 35.99
C ILE A 146 6.26 -14.37 34.69
N LYS A 147 5.61 -14.63 33.54
CA LYS A 147 6.30 -14.70 32.23
C LYS A 147 6.84 -13.35 31.76
N LEU A 148 6.19 -12.24 32.09
CA LEU A 148 6.65 -10.89 31.77
C LEU A 148 7.80 -10.44 32.69
N ARG A 149 7.79 -10.86 33.96
CA ARG A 149 8.92 -10.65 34.90
C ARG A 149 10.14 -11.48 34.51
N TYR A 150 9.95 -12.68 34.00
CA TYR A 150 11.01 -13.59 33.57
C TYR A 150 10.78 -14.04 32.12
N PRO A 151 10.97 -13.12 31.13
CA PRO A 151 10.81 -13.49 29.73
C PRO A 151 11.78 -14.63 29.40
N PRO A 152 11.34 -15.64 28.63
CA PRO A 152 12.24 -16.71 28.22
C PRO A 152 13.49 -16.11 27.57
N THR A 153 14.65 -16.69 27.86
CA THR A 153 16.01 -16.24 27.49
C THR A 153 16.27 -16.15 25.98
N THR A 154 15.25 -16.32 25.16
CA THR A 154 15.28 -16.40 23.69
C THR A 154 15.09 -15.07 22.97
N VAL A 155 14.81 -13.95 23.67
CA VAL A 155 14.71 -12.63 23.04
C VAL A 155 15.96 -11.81 23.32
N HIS A 156 16.66 -11.42 22.26
CA HIS A 156 17.86 -10.60 22.35
C HIS A 156 17.55 -9.27 23.07
N TYR A 157 18.32 -8.95 24.10
CA TYR A 157 18.10 -7.77 24.97
C TYR A 157 17.94 -6.46 24.17
N ILE A 158 18.76 -6.27 23.13
CA ILE A 158 18.69 -5.09 22.25
C ILE A 158 17.32 -4.99 21.56
N THR A 159 16.80 -6.10 21.05
CA THR A 159 15.49 -6.12 20.37
C THR A 159 14.38 -5.80 21.37
N LEU A 160 14.41 -6.39 22.58
CA LEU A 160 13.44 -6.09 23.62
C LEU A 160 13.47 -4.60 24.02
N ASN A 161 14.65 -4.01 24.16
CA ASN A 161 14.80 -2.58 24.45
C ASN A 161 14.21 -1.71 23.35
N ARG A 162 14.38 -2.07 22.08
CA ARG A 162 13.78 -1.32 20.97
C ARG A 162 12.26 -1.46 20.93
N VAL A 163 11.72 -2.66 21.17
CA VAL A 163 10.26 -2.87 21.29
C VAL A 163 9.67 -2.00 22.41
N LYS A 164 10.30 -2.01 23.59
CA LYS A 164 9.90 -1.15 24.71
C LYS A 164 10.01 0.33 24.35
N GLY A 165 11.13 0.72 23.74
CA GLY A 165 11.38 2.09 23.29
C GLY A 165 10.36 2.59 22.28
N SER A 166 9.90 1.75 21.34
CA SER A 166 8.84 2.10 20.40
C SER A 166 7.50 2.33 21.10
N MET A 167 7.08 1.42 21.98
CA MET A 167 5.79 1.56 22.68
C MET A 167 5.81 2.74 23.66
N PHE A 168 6.84 2.85 24.50
CA PHE A 168 6.97 3.96 25.45
C PHE A 168 7.22 5.29 24.75
N GLY A 169 8.03 5.31 23.70
CA GLY A 169 8.32 6.52 22.93
C GLY A 169 7.08 7.09 22.25
N MET A 170 6.22 6.23 21.70
CA MET A 170 4.92 6.64 21.16
C MET A 170 4.02 7.22 22.25
N THR A 171 3.88 6.54 23.39
CA THR A 171 3.06 7.04 24.52
C THR A 171 3.58 8.35 25.12
N LEU A 172 4.91 8.50 25.23
CA LEU A 172 5.52 9.75 25.68
C LEU A 172 5.33 10.87 24.65
N GLY A 173 5.46 10.56 23.36
CA GLY A 173 5.23 11.52 22.28
C GLY A 173 3.79 12.05 22.27
N ASP A 174 2.82 11.16 22.44
CA ASP A 174 1.40 11.47 22.62
C ASP A 174 1.20 12.39 23.86
N ALA A 175 1.65 11.94 25.03
CA ALA A 175 1.49 12.69 26.28
C ALA A 175 2.17 14.08 26.24
N VAL A 176 3.31 14.23 25.55
CA VAL A 176 3.96 15.54 25.35
C VAL A 176 3.18 16.39 24.33
N GLY A 177 2.73 15.79 23.23
CA GLY A 177 2.08 16.47 22.11
C GLY A 177 0.69 17.01 22.44
N THR A 178 -0.06 16.32 23.30
CA THR A 178 -1.44 16.71 23.65
C THR A 178 -1.54 18.13 24.24
N HIS A 179 -0.51 18.59 24.95
CA HIS A 179 -0.49 19.92 25.57
C HIS A 179 -0.51 21.09 24.58
N ILE A 180 -0.08 20.84 23.35
CA ILE A 180 0.08 21.85 22.30
C ILE A 180 -0.77 21.56 21.06
N LYS A 181 -1.61 20.53 21.13
CA LYS A 181 -2.58 20.23 20.07
C LYS A 181 -3.44 21.47 19.81
N PHE A 182 -3.62 21.80 18.53
CA PHE A 182 -4.35 22.98 18.04
C PHE A 182 -3.67 24.35 18.26
N LEU A 183 -2.45 24.42 18.81
CA LEU A 183 -1.71 25.67 18.90
C LEU A 183 -0.92 25.97 17.62
N PRO A 184 -0.85 27.24 17.18
CA PRO A 184 -0.06 27.62 16.02
C PRO A 184 1.44 27.49 16.31
N ARG A 185 2.24 27.22 15.27
CA ARG A 185 3.69 27.02 15.42
C ARG A 185 4.41 28.23 16.04
N GLN A 186 3.88 29.45 15.87
CA GLN A 186 4.41 30.66 16.49
C GLN A 186 4.40 30.57 18.03
N TYR A 187 3.36 29.98 18.62
CA TYR A 187 3.25 29.80 20.07
C TYR A 187 4.44 29.01 20.64
N LEU A 188 4.89 27.98 19.92
CA LEU A 188 6.01 27.14 20.33
C LEU A 188 7.38 27.82 20.21
N LYS A 189 7.48 28.93 19.47
CA LYS A 189 8.72 29.73 19.43
C LYS A 189 8.90 30.51 20.73
N GLU A 190 7.79 31.00 21.28
CA GLU A 190 7.77 31.77 22.53
C GLU A 190 7.77 30.86 23.76
N ILE A 191 7.03 29.74 23.70
CA ILE A 191 6.88 28.80 24.80
C ILE A 191 7.20 27.38 24.28
N PRO A 192 8.50 27.01 24.17
CA PRO A 192 8.90 25.69 23.71
C PRO A 192 8.54 24.61 24.74
N VAL A 193 7.92 23.52 24.29
CA VAL A 193 7.69 22.33 25.13
C VAL A 193 8.98 21.54 25.24
N ARG A 194 9.47 21.37 26.46
CA ARG A 194 10.72 20.65 26.78
C ARG A 194 10.53 19.54 27.81
N ASP A 195 9.37 19.46 28.44
CA ASP A 195 9.01 18.45 29.43
C ASP A 195 7.51 18.11 29.30
N LEU A 196 7.06 17.11 30.05
CA LEU A 196 5.65 16.82 30.26
C LEU A 196 5.01 17.94 31.11
N HIS A 197 3.87 18.44 30.68
CA HIS A 197 3.13 19.51 31.34
C HIS A 197 1.70 19.05 31.66
N GLU A 198 0.86 19.92 32.21
CA GLU A 198 -0.59 19.65 32.26
C GLU A 198 -1.23 20.12 30.96
N GLY A 199 -2.19 19.35 30.46
CA GLY A 199 -2.84 19.56 29.16
C GLY A 199 -3.95 20.60 29.23
N ARG A 200 -4.12 21.34 28.11
CA ARG A 200 -5.15 22.39 27.99
C ARG A 200 -6.46 21.85 27.43
N THR A 201 -6.41 21.24 26.24
CA THR A 201 -7.59 20.85 25.46
C THR A 201 -8.53 19.92 26.22
N TRP A 202 -7.95 18.99 26.98
CA TRP A 202 -8.69 17.94 27.70
C TRP A 202 -8.42 17.95 29.21
N CYS A 203 -7.78 19.00 29.73
CA CYS A 203 -7.40 19.14 31.15
C CYS A 203 -6.65 17.91 31.71
N LEU A 204 -5.81 17.29 30.87
CA LEU A 204 -5.05 16.09 31.23
C LEU A 204 -3.96 16.41 32.26
N LYS A 205 -3.78 15.53 33.23
CA LYS A 205 -2.65 15.60 34.17
C LYS A 205 -1.34 15.28 33.45
N LYS A 206 -0.22 15.70 34.05
CA LYS A 206 1.13 15.40 33.57
C LYS A 206 1.30 13.90 33.28
N GLY A 207 1.70 13.58 32.04
CA GLY A 207 1.97 12.20 31.60
C GLY A 207 0.76 11.39 31.13
N GLN A 208 -0.44 11.99 31.08
CA GLN A 208 -1.62 11.33 30.50
C GLN A 208 -1.62 11.44 28.97
N PHE A 209 -2.00 10.35 28.30
CA PHE A 209 -1.99 10.16 26.84
C PHE A 209 -3.41 10.29 26.21
N THR A 210 -3.57 10.19 24.88
CA THR A 210 -4.87 10.32 24.20
C THR A 210 -5.26 9.07 23.40
N ASP A 211 -5.98 9.28 22.30
CA ASP A 211 -6.42 8.28 21.34
C ASP A 211 -5.26 7.55 20.67
N ASP A 212 -4.13 8.21 20.36
CA ASP A 212 -2.94 7.59 19.76
C ASP A 212 -2.51 6.35 20.56
N THR A 213 -2.27 6.53 21.86
CA THR A 213 -1.87 5.44 22.75
C THR A 213 -3.01 4.46 23.02
N SER A 214 -4.24 4.94 23.26
CA SER A 214 -5.38 4.06 23.55
C SER A 214 -5.63 3.07 22.41
N MET A 215 -5.64 3.56 21.17
CA MET A 215 -5.82 2.73 19.98
C MET A 215 -4.63 1.79 19.75
N ALA A 216 -3.40 2.25 20.00
CA ALA A 216 -2.24 1.36 19.91
C ALA A 216 -2.29 0.22 20.95
N LEU A 217 -2.75 0.49 22.18
CA LEU A 217 -2.95 -0.53 23.20
C LEU A 217 -4.05 -1.53 22.80
N CYS A 218 -5.15 -1.06 22.22
CA CYS A 218 -6.17 -1.94 21.63
C CYS A 218 -5.58 -2.85 20.54
N LEU A 219 -4.77 -2.29 19.64
CA LEU A 219 -4.13 -3.05 18.55
C LEU A 219 -3.13 -4.08 19.08
N ALA A 220 -2.28 -3.70 20.03
CA ALA A 220 -1.36 -4.61 20.70
C ALA A 220 -2.10 -5.76 21.39
N ALA A 221 -3.20 -5.44 22.08
CA ALA A 221 -4.01 -6.42 22.75
C ALA A 221 -4.66 -7.41 21.76
N SER A 222 -5.11 -6.93 20.59
CA SER A 222 -5.61 -7.81 19.50
C SER A 222 -4.56 -8.82 19.07
N LEU A 223 -3.38 -8.32 18.71
CA LEU A 223 -2.27 -9.15 18.24
C LEU A 223 -1.85 -10.21 19.28
N VAL A 224 -1.75 -9.81 20.54
CA VAL A 224 -1.35 -10.73 21.62
C VAL A 224 -2.39 -11.81 21.89
N CYS A 225 -3.67 -11.46 21.98
CA CYS A 225 -4.73 -12.42 22.27
C CYS A 225 -5.02 -13.36 21.10
N ARG A 226 -5.07 -12.80 19.88
CA ARG A 226 -5.35 -13.58 18.67
C ARG A 226 -4.13 -14.36 18.21
N ARG A 227 -2.94 -13.97 18.68
CA ARG A 227 -1.63 -14.48 18.25
C ARG A 227 -1.42 -14.36 16.73
N ASP A 228 -2.13 -13.42 16.13
CA ASP A 228 -2.17 -13.17 14.70
C ASP A 228 -2.81 -11.80 14.44
N PHE A 229 -2.78 -11.35 13.18
CA PHE A 229 -3.45 -10.14 12.73
C PHE A 229 -4.88 -10.46 12.28
N VAL A 230 -5.86 -10.09 13.11
CA VAL A 230 -7.28 -10.26 12.80
C VAL A 230 -7.96 -8.89 12.72
N PRO A 231 -8.17 -8.33 11.51
CA PRO A 231 -8.75 -7.00 11.33
C PRO A 231 -10.10 -6.79 12.03
N TYR A 232 -10.92 -7.85 12.08
CA TYR A 232 -12.19 -7.83 12.79
C TYR A 232 -12.01 -7.59 14.30
N ASP A 233 -11.09 -8.31 14.94
CA ASP A 233 -10.81 -8.17 16.38
C ASP A 233 -10.17 -6.80 16.70
N GLN A 234 -9.35 -6.27 15.79
CA GLN A 234 -8.86 -4.89 15.87
C GLN A 234 -10.03 -3.90 15.96
N LEU A 235 -11.03 -4.00 15.07
CA LEU A 235 -12.20 -3.13 15.09
C LEU A 235 -13.10 -3.35 16.32
N VAL A 236 -13.24 -4.59 16.78
CA VAL A 236 -13.96 -4.91 18.04
C VAL A 236 -13.31 -4.18 19.23
N ARG A 237 -11.98 -4.20 19.35
CA ARG A 237 -11.29 -3.50 20.45
C ARG A 237 -11.39 -1.99 20.35
N TYR A 238 -11.32 -1.44 19.15
CA TYR A 238 -11.58 -0.02 18.94
C TYR A 238 -13.03 0.35 19.28
N LYS A 239 -14.00 -0.52 18.98
CA LYS A 239 -15.38 -0.34 19.43
C LYS A 239 -15.49 -0.37 20.95
N TRP A 240 -14.81 -1.27 21.63
CA TRP A 240 -14.80 -1.30 23.11
C TRP A 240 -14.16 -0.04 23.69
N TRP A 241 -13.10 0.49 23.08
CA TRP A 241 -12.55 1.78 23.46
C TRP A 241 -13.59 2.88 23.26
N TYR A 242 -14.16 2.97 22.06
CA TYR A 242 -15.14 3.98 21.68
C TYR A 242 -16.38 4.00 22.57
N ARG A 243 -16.92 2.83 22.93
CA ARG A 243 -18.16 2.71 23.72
C ARG A 243 -17.93 2.67 25.23
N ASN A 244 -16.86 2.01 25.68
CA ASN A 244 -16.68 1.64 27.09
C ASN A 244 -15.37 2.17 27.68
N GLY A 245 -14.57 2.93 26.92
CA GLY A 245 -13.28 3.44 27.38
C GLY A 245 -12.22 2.36 27.63
N TYR A 246 -12.35 1.19 26.97
CA TYR A 246 -11.31 0.14 26.99
C TYR A 246 -9.94 0.73 26.63
N MET A 247 -8.91 0.41 27.42
CA MET A 247 -7.53 0.90 27.23
C MET A 247 -7.38 2.44 27.23
N SER A 248 -8.39 3.17 27.72
CA SER A 248 -8.29 4.59 28.01
C SER A 248 -7.80 4.81 29.45
N LEU A 249 -6.99 5.85 29.66
CA LEU A 249 -6.45 6.19 30.98
C LEU A 249 -7.50 6.67 31.99
N ASN A 250 -8.67 7.17 31.54
CA ASN A 250 -9.73 7.69 32.40
C ASN A 250 -11.03 6.86 32.30
N GLY A 251 -10.97 5.68 31.68
CA GLY A 251 -12.12 4.81 31.49
C GLY A 251 -13.20 5.36 30.53
N LYS A 252 -12.90 6.40 29.75
CA LYS A 252 -13.81 6.97 28.73
C LYS A 252 -13.09 7.17 27.41
N CYS A 253 -13.81 7.07 26.29
CA CYS A 253 -13.29 7.51 25.00
C CYS A 253 -13.28 9.04 24.94
N PHE A 254 -12.16 9.63 24.53
CA PHE A 254 -12.02 11.05 24.24
C PHE A 254 -10.99 11.25 23.13
N ASP A 255 -11.00 12.43 22.51
CA ASP A 255 -10.11 12.83 21.41
C ASP A 255 -10.20 11.98 20.13
N ILE A 256 -11.24 11.16 19.97
CA ILE A 256 -11.44 10.34 18.78
C ILE A 256 -11.59 11.18 17.51
N GLY A 257 -10.76 10.90 16.51
CA GLY A 257 -10.86 11.53 15.18
C GLY A 257 -12.15 11.17 14.42
N ALA A 258 -12.63 12.10 13.59
CA ALA A 258 -13.88 11.95 12.84
C ALA A 258 -13.91 10.71 11.93
N SER A 259 -12.84 10.46 11.17
CA SER A 259 -12.74 9.28 10.29
C SER A 259 -12.78 7.97 11.07
N THR A 260 -12.07 7.89 12.20
CA THR A 260 -12.12 6.74 13.10
C THR A 260 -13.53 6.51 13.64
N SER A 261 -14.17 7.56 14.18
CA SER A 261 -15.54 7.45 14.73
C SER A 261 -16.55 7.01 13.67
N GLN A 262 -16.49 7.60 12.47
CA GLN A 262 -17.35 7.22 11.35
C GLN A 262 -17.15 5.74 10.95
N SER A 263 -15.89 5.30 10.87
CA SER A 263 -15.57 3.91 10.56
C SER A 263 -16.10 2.93 11.62
N LEU A 264 -16.02 3.27 12.90
CA LEU A 264 -16.56 2.41 13.97
C LEU A 264 -18.09 2.38 13.98
N CYS A 265 -18.75 3.49 13.68
CA CYS A 265 -20.20 3.53 13.50
C CYS A 265 -20.64 2.62 12.33
N GLU A 266 -19.92 2.66 11.21
CA GLU A 266 -20.19 1.79 10.07
C GLU A 266 -19.91 0.31 10.40
N PHE A 267 -18.83 0.03 11.12
CA PHE A 267 -18.51 -1.32 11.61
C PHE A 267 -19.65 -1.88 12.48
N GLU A 268 -20.14 -1.11 13.45
CA GLU A 268 -21.27 -1.51 14.30
C GLU A 268 -22.54 -1.77 13.49
N ARG A 269 -22.83 -0.92 12.49
CA ARG A 269 -23.97 -1.11 11.59
C ARG A 269 -23.83 -2.42 10.80
N ARG A 270 -22.64 -2.69 10.26
CA ARG A 270 -22.35 -3.94 9.53
C ARG A 270 -22.41 -5.16 10.44
N GLN A 271 -21.91 -5.08 11.69
CA GLN A 271 -22.06 -6.15 12.68
C GLN A 271 -23.53 -6.51 12.91
N ARG A 272 -24.42 -5.53 13.09
CA ARG A 272 -25.86 -5.80 13.28
C ARG A 272 -26.50 -6.49 12.07
N LEU A 273 -26.17 -6.03 10.87
CA LEU A 273 -26.67 -6.64 9.62
C LEU A 273 -26.13 -8.06 9.42
N PHE A 274 -24.85 -8.26 9.68
CA PHE A 274 -24.19 -9.54 9.56
C PHE A 274 -24.76 -10.55 10.57
N ALA A 275 -24.90 -10.13 11.82
CA ALA A 275 -25.51 -10.93 12.88
C ALA A 275 -26.92 -11.40 12.51
N ASN A 276 -27.76 -10.49 12.00
CA ASN A 276 -29.10 -10.85 11.53
C ASN A 276 -29.06 -11.87 10.36
N LYS A 277 -28.22 -11.60 9.36
CA LYS A 277 -28.07 -12.45 8.17
C LYS A 277 -27.65 -13.89 8.48
N TYR A 278 -26.76 -14.06 9.45
CA TYR A 278 -26.21 -15.35 9.85
C TYR A 278 -26.79 -15.90 11.16
N GLN A 279 -27.86 -15.28 11.68
CA GLN A 279 -28.54 -15.65 12.93
C GLN A 279 -27.59 -15.76 14.14
N ILE A 280 -26.62 -14.85 14.24
CA ILE A 280 -25.67 -14.76 15.36
C ILE A 280 -26.28 -13.85 16.44
N PRO A 281 -26.33 -14.27 17.72
CA PRO A 281 -26.73 -13.39 18.82
C PRO A 281 -25.84 -12.12 18.89
N LEU A 282 -26.45 -10.95 19.08
CA LEU A 282 -25.71 -9.67 19.07
C LEU A 282 -24.69 -9.54 20.21
N ASP A 283 -24.90 -10.24 21.32
CA ASP A 283 -23.96 -10.34 22.44
C ASP A 283 -22.77 -11.25 22.13
N GLU A 284 -22.88 -12.14 21.15
CA GLU A 284 -21.80 -13.03 20.72
C GLU A 284 -20.98 -12.46 19.53
N ILE A 285 -21.48 -11.45 18.82
CA ILE A 285 -20.88 -10.95 17.57
C ILE A 285 -19.44 -10.45 17.74
N ASP A 286 -19.09 -9.91 18.90
CA ASP A 286 -17.73 -9.45 19.20
C ASP A 286 -16.75 -10.60 19.45
N SER A 287 -17.27 -11.75 19.88
CA SER A 287 -16.48 -12.95 20.15
C SER A 287 -16.40 -13.89 18.94
N LEU A 288 -16.80 -13.43 17.75
CA LEU A 288 -16.81 -14.24 16.53
C LEU A 288 -15.44 -14.86 16.27
N SER A 289 -15.38 -16.19 16.29
CA SER A 289 -14.15 -16.97 16.12
C SER A 289 -14.18 -17.89 14.89
N ASP A 290 -15.35 -18.05 14.27
CA ASP A 290 -15.51 -18.84 13.05
C ASP A 290 -14.80 -18.17 11.88
N HIS A 291 -13.78 -18.85 11.34
CA HIS A 291 -12.93 -18.32 10.26
C HIS A 291 -13.73 -18.05 8.98
N TYR A 292 -14.69 -18.90 8.63
CA TYR A 292 -15.50 -18.74 7.43
C TYR A 292 -16.44 -17.53 7.53
N LEU A 293 -16.97 -17.27 8.72
CA LEU A 293 -17.77 -16.07 8.97
C LEU A 293 -16.90 -14.81 9.02
N LEU A 294 -15.72 -14.87 9.63
CA LEU A 294 -14.76 -13.76 9.66
C LEU A 294 -14.33 -13.34 8.24
N GLU A 295 -14.04 -14.29 7.35
CA GLU A 295 -13.70 -14.01 5.95
C GLU A 295 -14.83 -13.32 5.16
N LYS A 296 -16.09 -13.57 5.55
CA LYS A 296 -17.26 -12.94 4.91
C LYS A 296 -17.58 -11.56 5.43
N PHE A 297 -17.01 -11.17 6.58
CA PHE A 297 -17.26 -9.87 7.15
C PHE A 297 -16.37 -8.83 6.45
N ASP A 298 -16.99 -7.84 5.82
CA ASP A 298 -16.25 -6.74 5.21
C ASP A 298 -15.80 -5.72 6.29
N VAL A 299 -14.52 -5.81 6.65
CA VAL A 299 -13.85 -4.97 7.65
C VAL A 299 -13.48 -3.57 7.15
N PHE A 300 -13.59 -3.28 5.85
CA PHE A 300 -13.25 -1.97 5.30
C PHE A 300 -14.40 -0.98 5.49
N CYS A 301 -14.52 -0.49 6.73
CA CYS A 301 -15.65 0.32 7.19
C CYS A 301 -15.42 1.83 7.05
N SER A 302 -14.27 2.25 6.53
CA SER A 302 -13.95 3.66 6.33
C SER A 302 -14.75 4.28 5.19
N ALA A 303 -14.99 5.59 5.27
CA ALA A 303 -15.37 6.38 4.10
C ALA A 303 -14.16 6.56 3.16
N ASN A 304 -14.42 6.68 1.86
CA ASN A 304 -13.40 6.92 0.84
C ASN A 304 -12.69 8.27 1.07
N GLY A 305 -11.36 8.28 0.93
CA GLY A 305 -10.55 9.51 0.99
C GLY A 305 -10.25 9.99 2.42
N ALA A 306 -10.38 9.11 3.42
CA ALA A 306 -10.08 9.40 4.80
C ALA A 306 -8.55 9.43 5.04
N VAL A 307 -7.92 10.61 4.85
CA VAL A 307 -6.45 10.79 4.85
C VAL A 307 -5.84 11.27 6.17
N GLY A 308 -6.59 11.20 7.27
CA GLY A 308 -6.11 11.60 8.59
C GLY A 308 -4.97 10.71 9.13
N ASN A 309 -4.26 11.21 10.15
CA ASN A 309 -3.16 10.48 10.82
C ASN A 309 -3.63 9.33 11.72
N GLY A 310 -4.95 9.14 11.91
CA GLY A 310 -5.54 8.19 12.86
C GLY A 310 -5.18 6.72 12.63
N ALA A 311 -4.71 6.39 11.42
CA ALA A 311 -4.13 5.09 11.08
C ALA A 311 -2.65 4.97 11.48
N LEU A 312 -1.84 5.98 11.16
CA LEU A 312 -0.38 5.93 11.33
C LEU A 312 0.02 6.03 12.81
N MET A 313 -0.67 6.87 13.58
CA MET A 313 -0.30 7.20 14.97
C MET A 313 -0.33 6.00 15.93
N ARG A 314 -1.15 5.00 15.63
CA ARG A 314 -1.36 3.80 16.46
C ARG A 314 -0.58 2.57 15.98
N LEU A 315 0.19 2.70 14.91
CA LEU A 315 0.62 1.57 14.07
C LEU A 315 1.62 0.62 14.74
N ALA A 316 2.47 1.15 15.64
CA ALA A 316 3.66 0.47 16.15
C ALA A 316 3.48 -1.02 16.54
N PRO A 317 2.37 -1.46 17.18
CA PRO A 317 2.22 -2.86 17.58
C PRO A 317 2.33 -3.87 16.43
N VAL A 318 1.84 -3.56 15.23
CA VAL A 318 1.87 -4.49 14.07
C VAL A 318 3.30 -4.84 13.64
N PRO A 319 4.14 -3.87 13.24
CA PRO A 319 5.52 -4.18 12.85
C PRO A 319 6.37 -4.72 14.00
N LEU A 320 6.06 -4.37 15.26
CA LEU A 320 6.73 -4.96 16.43
C LEU A 320 6.38 -6.44 16.61
N PHE A 321 5.13 -6.84 16.38
CA PHE A 321 4.69 -8.22 16.49
C PHE A 321 5.26 -9.11 15.38
N PHE A 322 5.25 -8.61 14.14
CA PHE A 322 5.66 -9.36 12.95
C PHE A 322 7.12 -9.12 12.51
N TYR A 323 7.97 -8.45 13.31
CA TYR A 323 9.31 -7.99 12.87
C TYR A 323 10.24 -9.07 12.27
N ARG A 324 10.01 -10.35 12.59
CA ARG A 324 10.77 -11.48 12.03
C ARG A 324 10.38 -11.79 10.59
N ASP A 325 9.20 -11.38 10.17
CA ASP A 325 8.67 -11.46 8.82
C ASP A 325 8.33 -10.05 8.31
N PRO A 326 9.32 -9.35 7.70
CA PRO A 326 9.13 -8.00 7.20
C PRO A 326 8.01 -7.87 6.18
N ILE A 327 7.73 -8.92 5.39
CA ILE A 327 6.69 -8.89 4.36
C ILE A 327 5.31 -8.79 5.02
N GLN A 328 5.04 -9.67 5.99
CA GLN A 328 3.80 -9.63 6.75
C GLN A 328 3.69 -8.36 7.59
N ALA A 329 4.78 -7.94 8.25
CA ALA A 329 4.81 -6.73 9.05
C ALA A 329 4.41 -5.48 8.24
N VAL A 330 4.96 -5.34 7.02
CA VAL A 330 4.66 -4.21 6.13
C VAL A 330 3.23 -4.29 5.59
N GLU A 331 2.80 -5.44 5.05
CA GLU A 331 1.45 -5.60 4.49
C GLU A 331 0.37 -5.39 5.55
N PHE A 332 0.49 -6.01 6.73
CA PHE A 332 -0.46 -5.85 7.83
C PHE A 332 -0.45 -4.43 8.40
N SER A 333 0.67 -3.72 8.31
CA SER A 333 0.70 -2.29 8.66
C SER A 333 -0.23 -1.48 7.76
N GLY A 334 -0.18 -1.73 6.45
CA GLY A 334 -1.10 -1.12 5.48
C GLY A 334 -2.56 -1.46 5.77
N ILE A 335 -2.87 -2.75 5.92
CA ILE A 335 -4.24 -3.24 6.18
C ILE A 335 -4.80 -2.64 7.48
N SER A 336 -4.01 -2.60 8.56
CA SER A 336 -4.43 -2.04 9.85
C SER A 336 -4.83 -0.56 9.77
N GLY A 337 -4.25 0.18 8.83
CA GLY A 337 -4.63 1.57 8.55
C GLY A 337 -5.96 1.69 7.82
N ILE A 338 -6.07 1.05 6.64
CA ILE A 338 -7.19 1.25 5.70
C ILE A 338 -8.54 0.78 6.22
N ILE A 339 -8.58 -0.14 7.20
CA ILE A 339 -9.87 -0.55 7.80
C ILE A 339 -10.62 0.60 8.49
N THR A 340 -9.91 1.70 8.81
CA THR A 340 -10.50 2.93 9.36
C THR A 340 -10.24 4.21 8.56
N HIS A 341 -9.35 4.13 7.56
CA HIS A 341 -8.86 5.27 6.79
C HIS A 341 -8.57 4.84 5.35
N ASP A 342 -9.63 4.63 4.56
CA ASP A 342 -9.57 4.12 3.19
C ASP A 342 -9.04 5.18 2.22
N ASP A 343 -7.72 5.21 2.09
CA ASP A 343 -6.97 5.95 1.09
C ASP A 343 -5.64 5.24 0.83
N GLN A 344 -5.24 5.17 -0.44
CA GLN A 344 -4.01 4.49 -0.83
C GLN A 344 -2.76 5.13 -0.20
N ARG A 345 -2.75 6.46 0.01
CA ARG A 345 -1.65 7.14 0.75
C ARG A 345 -1.55 6.66 2.17
N VAL A 346 -2.67 6.40 2.84
CA VAL A 346 -2.68 5.91 4.22
C VAL A 346 -2.16 4.48 4.28
N TYR A 347 -2.63 3.63 3.37
CA TYR A 347 -2.11 2.26 3.21
C TYR A 347 -0.58 2.27 3.05
N ASP A 348 -0.08 3.08 2.11
CA ASP A 348 1.34 3.13 1.79
C ASP A 348 2.18 3.83 2.86
N ALA A 349 1.66 4.85 3.54
CA ALA A 349 2.31 5.49 4.67
C ALA A 349 2.48 4.51 5.83
N CYS A 350 1.45 3.71 6.12
CA CYS A 350 1.54 2.69 7.16
C CYS A 350 2.52 1.57 6.76
N ARG A 351 2.51 1.12 5.50
CA ARG A 351 3.51 0.17 4.99
C ARG A 351 4.94 0.68 5.15
N TYR A 352 5.19 1.92 4.71
CA TYR A 352 6.51 2.54 4.78
C TYR A 352 6.98 2.73 6.22
N TYR A 353 6.12 3.26 7.09
CA TYR A 353 6.44 3.44 8.50
C TYR A 353 6.62 2.10 9.23
N GLY A 354 5.84 1.09 8.88
CA GLY A 354 6.04 -0.29 9.34
C GLY A 354 7.41 -0.83 8.96
N ALA A 355 7.84 -0.64 7.72
CA ALA A 355 9.18 -1.03 7.25
C ALA A 355 10.30 -0.32 8.04
N LEU A 356 10.16 0.97 8.32
CA LEU A 356 11.12 1.72 9.14
C LEU A 356 11.23 1.15 10.56
N ILE A 357 10.11 0.79 11.19
CA ILE A 357 10.09 0.18 12.53
C ILE A 357 10.77 -1.21 12.49
N VAL A 358 10.49 -2.01 11.46
CA VAL A 358 11.14 -3.32 11.27
C VAL A 358 12.65 -3.18 11.08
N ALA A 359 13.09 -2.29 10.19
CA ALA A 359 14.52 -2.00 9.97
C ALA A 359 15.22 -1.55 11.25
N ALA A 360 14.58 -0.63 12.01
CA ALA A 360 15.09 -0.18 13.29
C ALA A 360 15.20 -1.33 14.31
N LEU A 361 14.20 -2.22 14.40
CA LEU A 361 14.28 -3.42 15.24
C LEU A 361 15.41 -4.36 14.82
N ARG A 362 15.65 -4.49 13.52
CA ARG A 362 16.64 -5.40 12.93
C ARG A 362 18.08 -4.90 12.99
N GLY A 363 18.34 -3.65 13.39
CA GLY A 363 19.72 -3.17 13.57
C GLY A 363 20.11 -1.97 12.75
N GLU A 364 19.29 -1.55 11.78
CA GLU A 364 19.70 -0.52 10.84
C GLU A 364 19.94 0.82 11.52
N ALA A 365 21.01 1.49 11.08
CA ALA A 365 21.40 2.79 11.58
C ALA A 365 20.43 3.87 11.12
N LYS A 366 20.34 4.97 11.87
CA LYS A 366 19.50 6.12 11.53
C LYS A 366 19.76 6.65 10.10
N SER A 367 21.01 6.64 9.64
CA SER A 367 21.36 7.05 8.28
C SER A 367 20.76 6.14 7.21
N GLN A 368 20.63 4.84 7.48
CA GLN A 368 19.99 3.88 6.58
C GLN A 368 18.47 4.04 6.58
N LEU A 369 17.87 4.30 7.75
CA LEU A 369 16.43 4.57 7.88
C LEU A 369 16.00 5.87 7.18
N LEU A 370 16.89 6.87 7.15
CA LEU A 370 16.66 8.17 6.51
C LEU A 370 17.19 8.23 5.07
N ASP A 371 17.59 7.09 4.51
CA ASP A 371 18.08 7.01 3.15
C ASP A 371 16.94 7.23 2.15
N ASN A 372 17.14 8.09 1.16
CA ASN A 372 16.13 8.37 0.13
C ASN A 372 15.77 7.12 -0.70
N ASP A 373 16.68 6.14 -0.77
CA ASP A 373 16.46 4.87 -1.46
C ASP A 373 16.02 3.75 -0.49
N PHE A 374 15.65 4.06 0.76
CA PHE A 374 15.23 3.06 1.75
C PHE A 374 14.16 2.12 1.20
N TYR A 375 13.13 2.66 0.53
CA TYR A 375 12.08 1.85 -0.10
C TYR A 375 12.66 0.88 -1.14
N TRP A 376 13.50 1.36 -2.06
CA TRP A 376 14.06 0.55 -3.13
C TRP A 376 15.01 -0.53 -2.61
N LYS A 377 15.80 -0.21 -1.59
CA LYS A 377 16.68 -1.16 -0.89
C LYS A 377 15.89 -2.28 -0.19
N HIS A 378 14.63 -2.01 0.16
CA HIS A 378 13.75 -2.94 0.89
C HIS A 378 12.52 -3.38 0.11
N ILE A 379 12.49 -3.20 -1.22
CA ILE A 379 11.31 -3.42 -2.07
C ILE A 379 10.69 -4.82 -1.92
N GLN A 380 11.50 -5.82 -1.57
CA GLN A 380 11.04 -7.18 -1.31
C GLN A 380 10.07 -7.25 -0.12
N TRP A 381 10.27 -6.42 0.92
CA TRP A 381 9.36 -6.34 2.07
C TRP A 381 7.99 -5.78 1.68
N PHE A 382 7.93 -5.06 0.57
CA PHE A 382 6.72 -4.49 0.00
C PHE A 382 6.05 -5.44 -1.01
N ASN A 383 6.45 -6.72 -1.08
CA ASN A 383 6.00 -7.67 -2.12
C ASN A 383 6.26 -7.17 -3.55
N ASN A 384 7.28 -6.34 -3.74
CA ASN A 384 7.54 -5.62 -4.99
C ASN A 384 6.36 -4.74 -5.48
N LYS A 385 5.41 -4.42 -4.60
CA LYS A 385 4.31 -3.51 -4.90
C LYS A 385 4.78 -2.06 -4.64
N PRO A 386 4.71 -1.17 -5.64
CA PRO A 386 5.03 0.25 -5.47
C PRO A 386 4.19 0.92 -4.38
N LEU A 387 4.71 1.99 -3.79
CA LEU A 387 3.93 2.95 -3.00
C LEU A 387 3.30 3.99 -3.93
N THR A 388 2.32 4.78 -3.49
CA THR A 388 1.76 5.90 -4.27
C THR A 388 2.82 6.91 -4.69
N LEU A 389 2.53 7.64 -5.78
CA LEU A 389 3.40 8.71 -6.25
C LEU A 389 3.71 9.73 -5.17
N GLU A 390 2.75 10.17 -4.36
CA GLU A 390 3.03 11.15 -3.30
C GLU A 390 4.05 10.60 -2.28
N MET A 391 4.05 9.29 -2.05
CA MET A 391 4.97 8.55 -1.17
C MET A 391 6.31 8.22 -1.84
N THR A 392 6.31 7.95 -3.16
CA THR A 392 7.51 7.69 -3.96
C THR A 392 8.02 8.91 -4.70
N SER A 393 7.46 10.11 -4.48
CA SER A 393 7.83 11.36 -5.17
C SER A 393 9.19 11.90 -4.73
N THR A 394 10.14 10.99 -4.55
CA THR A 394 11.37 11.11 -5.29
C THR A 394 11.10 10.81 -6.77
N ASP A 395 10.76 11.87 -7.52
CA ASP A 395 11.39 12.15 -8.82
C ASP A 395 10.55 12.06 -10.11
N ARG A 396 10.04 13.22 -10.55
CA ARG A 396 10.00 13.60 -11.97
C ARG A 396 11.39 14.06 -12.44
N PHE A 397 12.41 13.28 -12.12
CA PHE A 397 13.70 13.50 -12.75
C PHE A 397 13.58 12.91 -14.14
N LEU A 398 14.19 13.55 -15.11
CA LEU A 398 14.41 12.90 -16.37
C LEU A 398 15.10 11.57 -16.08
N ASP A 399 14.65 10.50 -16.73
CA ASP A 399 15.51 9.36 -17.09
C ASP A 399 16.61 9.83 -18.09
N ALA A 400 17.24 10.98 -17.85
CA ALA A 400 18.36 11.50 -18.63
C ALA A 400 19.68 10.90 -18.16
N ASP A 401 19.69 10.15 -17.05
CA ASP A 401 20.79 9.26 -16.69
C ASP A 401 21.07 8.20 -17.76
N GLN A 402 20.06 7.85 -18.56
CA GLN A 402 20.20 6.96 -19.70
C GLN A 402 20.51 7.69 -21.02
N GLU A 403 20.76 8.99 -21.01
CA GLU A 403 21.04 9.81 -22.18
C GLU A 403 22.41 10.53 -22.06
N PRO A 404 23.07 10.88 -23.17
CA PRO A 404 22.75 10.52 -24.55
C PRO A 404 23.04 9.06 -24.93
N LEU A 405 22.26 8.53 -25.87
CA LEU A 405 22.48 7.22 -26.50
C LEU A 405 23.07 7.32 -27.92
N PRO A 406 23.74 6.26 -28.43
CA PRO A 406 24.15 6.19 -29.82
C PRO A 406 22.94 6.36 -30.76
N ARG A 407 23.14 7.10 -31.85
CA ARG A 407 22.13 7.50 -32.83
C ARG A 407 21.16 6.35 -33.19
N LEU A 408 19.87 6.52 -32.88
CA LEU A 408 18.82 5.64 -33.40
C LEU A 408 18.81 5.67 -34.94
N SER A 409 18.66 4.49 -35.55
CA SER A 409 18.14 4.38 -36.91
C SER A 409 16.76 5.03 -36.94
N SER A 410 16.49 5.88 -37.93
CA SER A 410 15.24 6.65 -38.00
C SER A 410 14.03 5.73 -37.85
N ILE A 411 13.23 5.95 -36.81
CA ILE A 411 11.96 5.26 -36.60
C ILE A 411 10.97 5.86 -37.61
N GLN A 412 11.07 5.55 -38.90
CA GLN A 412 10.16 6.11 -39.91
C GLN A 412 8.88 5.29 -40.05
N ASP A 413 8.88 4.03 -39.60
CA ASP A 413 7.81 3.08 -39.88
C ASP A 413 6.50 3.33 -39.11
N TYR A 414 6.51 4.07 -37.99
CA TYR A 414 5.28 4.41 -37.25
C TYR A 414 4.30 5.28 -38.05
N ARG A 415 4.77 5.96 -39.12
CA ARG A 415 3.96 6.87 -39.94
C ARG A 415 2.96 6.19 -40.86
N LYS A 416 3.09 4.87 -41.05
CA LYS A 416 2.19 4.09 -41.91
C LYS A 416 0.82 3.85 -41.26
N GLU A 417 0.71 4.10 -39.95
CA GLU A 417 -0.53 3.92 -39.20
C GLU A 417 -1.53 5.06 -39.42
N SER A 418 -2.80 4.72 -39.60
CA SER A 418 -3.89 5.69 -39.60
C SER A 418 -4.09 6.28 -38.19
N LEU A 419 -4.52 7.54 -38.11
CA LEU A 419 -4.99 8.11 -36.84
C LEU A 419 -6.21 7.33 -36.34
N VAL A 420 -6.13 6.88 -35.10
CA VAL A 420 -7.20 6.14 -34.40
C VAL A 420 -7.63 6.90 -33.14
N LYS A 421 -8.73 6.48 -32.51
CA LYS A 421 -9.13 7.01 -31.21
C LYS A 421 -8.11 6.60 -30.14
N LEU A 422 -7.98 7.41 -29.09
CA LEU A 422 -7.01 7.14 -28.01
C LEU A 422 -7.21 5.77 -27.35
N GLU A 423 -8.47 5.35 -27.15
CA GLU A 423 -8.80 4.05 -26.58
C GLU A 423 -8.30 2.91 -27.48
N ASP A 424 -8.45 3.04 -28.80
CA ASP A 424 -7.97 2.05 -29.76
C ASP A 424 -6.43 2.03 -29.80
N ALA A 425 -5.79 3.20 -29.69
CA ALA A 425 -4.34 3.32 -29.66
C ALA A 425 -3.71 2.66 -28.42
N VAL A 426 -4.34 2.77 -27.25
CA VAL A 426 -3.84 2.11 -26.03
C VAL A 426 -4.22 0.63 -25.98
N LYS A 427 -5.41 0.27 -26.48
CA LYS A 427 -5.89 -1.12 -26.51
C LYS A 427 -5.08 -2.02 -27.42
N SER A 428 -4.63 -1.50 -28.56
CA SER A 428 -3.80 -2.23 -29.51
C SER A 428 -2.36 -2.44 -29.04
N ASN A 429 -1.91 -1.68 -28.03
CA ASN A 429 -0.56 -1.76 -27.52
C ASN A 429 -0.39 -2.90 -26.51
N GLN A 430 0.10 -4.04 -27.00
CA GLN A 430 0.30 -5.26 -26.21
C GLN A 430 1.35 -5.14 -25.09
N LEU A 431 2.15 -4.07 -25.08
CA LEU A 431 3.16 -3.83 -24.03
C LEU A 431 2.57 -3.08 -22.82
N LEU A 432 1.36 -2.54 -22.93
CA LEU A 432 0.66 -1.94 -21.80
C LEU A 432 0.08 -3.05 -20.93
N THR A 433 0.56 -3.15 -19.69
CA THR A 433 0.29 -4.27 -18.79
C THR A 433 -1.02 -4.17 -18.00
N TYR A 434 -1.75 -3.05 -18.14
CA TYR A 434 -2.97 -2.74 -17.37
C TYR A 434 -4.03 -2.02 -18.23
N ASP A 435 -5.22 -1.78 -17.66
CA ASP A 435 -6.36 -1.15 -18.35
C ASP A 435 -6.15 0.36 -18.58
N TYR A 436 -5.34 0.68 -19.58
CA TYR A 436 -5.16 2.04 -20.07
C TYR A 436 -6.39 2.57 -20.83
N GLU A 437 -7.37 1.74 -21.19
CA GLU A 437 -8.64 2.20 -21.81
C GLU A 437 -9.39 3.12 -20.85
N HIS A 438 -9.49 2.76 -19.56
CA HIS A 438 -10.11 3.63 -18.56
C HIS A 438 -9.36 4.95 -18.36
N MET A 439 -8.02 4.93 -18.41
CA MET A 439 -7.23 6.16 -18.31
C MET A 439 -7.40 7.05 -19.54
N ALA A 440 -7.43 6.47 -20.74
CA ALA A 440 -7.73 7.19 -21.97
C ALA A 440 -9.09 7.91 -21.89
N LEU A 441 -10.13 7.22 -21.40
CA LEU A 441 -11.46 7.82 -21.18
C LEU A 441 -11.40 8.97 -20.15
N THR A 442 -10.60 8.82 -19.09
CA THR A 442 -10.40 9.86 -18.08
C THR A 442 -9.72 11.08 -18.68
N ALA A 443 -8.64 10.88 -19.44
CA ALA A 443 -7.95 11.94 -20.17
C ALA A 443 -8.89 12.69 -21.12
N LYS A 444 -9.72 11.97 -21.88
CA LYS A 444 -10.74 12.57 -22.76
C LYS A 444 -11.73 13.42 -22.01
N ARG A 445 -12.26 12.94 -20.88
CA ARG A 445 -13.20 13.74 -20.05
C ARG A 445 -12.56 15.03 -19.56
N LYS A 446 -11.27 14.99 -19.19
CA LYS A 446 -10.52 16.18 -18.77
C LYS A 446 -10.30 17.16 -19.92
N MET A 447 -10.05 16.65 -21.13
CA MET A 447 -9.72 17.46 -22.31
C MET A 447 -10.93 17.85 -23.18
N TYR A 448 -12.14 17.40 -22.84
CA TYR A 448 -13.35 17.54 -23.67
C TYR A 448 -13.68 18.99 -24.07
N CYS A 449 -13.31 19.98 -23.25
CA CYS A 449 -13.68 21.39 -23.45
C CYS A 449 -12.53 22.32 -23.89
N LEU A 450 -11.34 21.79 -24.22
CA LEU A 450 -10.12 22.59 -24.43
C LEU A 450 -9.96 23.24 -25.83
N GLY A 451 -10.99 23.22 -26.68
CA GLY A 451 -11.13 24.08 -27.87
C GLY A 451 -10.45 23.63 -29.17
N ASP A 452 -10.59 24.45 -30.21
CA ASP A 452 -10.47 24.12 -31.66
C ASP A 452 -9.08 23.74 -32.21
N LYS A 453 -8.02 23.72 -31.39
CA LYS A 453 -6.64 23.49 -31.88
C LYS A 453 -6.29 22.01 -32.04
N LEU A 454 -6.75 21.18 -31.11
CA LEU A 454 -6.50 19.75 -31.07
C LEU A 454 -7.84 19.03 -31.07
N THR A 455 -7.89 17.83 -31.65
CA THR A 455 -9.03 16.94 -31.39
C THR A 455 -9.00 16.49 -29.93
N VAL A 456 -10.14 16.05 -29.39
CA VAL A 456 -10.22 15.52 -28.02
C VAL A 456 -9.25 14.33 -27.85
N ASP A 457 -9.09 13.48 -28.86
CA ASP A 457 -8.14 12.37 -28.88
C ASP A 457 -6.67 12.83 -28.81
N GLU A 458 -6.30 13.84 -29.59
CA GLU A 458 -4.94 14.41 -29.58
C GLU A 458 -4.61 15.08 -28.25
N ALA A 459 -5.53 15.90 -27.71
CA ALA A 459 -5.37 16.54 -26.42
C ALA A 459 -5.29 15.50 -25.29
N ALA A 460 -6.17 14.49 -25.32
CA ALA A 460 -6.18 13.41 -24.35
C ALA A 460 -4.93 12.54 -24.43
N ALA A 461 -4.34 12.33 -25.61
CA ALA A 461 -3.08 11.61 -25.75
C ALA A 461 -1.93 12.34 -25.03
N ILE A 462 -1.88 13.67 -25.14
CA ILE A 462 -0.91 14.52 -24.43
C ILE A 462 -1.18 14.50 -22.92
N TYR A 463 -2.43 14.61 -22.50
CA TYR A 463 -2.78 14.53 -21.09
C TYR A 463 -2.40 13.16 -20.50
N LEU A 464 -2.75 12.07 -21.19
CA LEU A 464 -2.39 10.70 -20.79
C LEU A 464 -0.88 10.52 -20.66
N TYR A 465 -0.08 11.17 -21.52
CA TYR A 465 1.39 11.15 -21.43
C TYR A 465 1.88 11.61 -20.04
N THR A 466 1.23 12.63 -19.48
CA THR A 466 1.56 13.20 -18.16
C THR A 466 0.87 12.52 -16.98
N MET A 467 -0.09 11.63 -17.24
CA MET A 467 -0.86 10.95 -16.19
C MET A 467 -0.07 9.82 -15.55
N TRP A 468 -0.18 9.71 -14.23
CA TRP A 468 0.28 8.52 -13.51
C TRP A 468 -0.79 7.43 -13.51
N HIS A 469 -0.38 6.21 -13.82
CA HIS A 469 -1.28 5.07 -13.74
C HIS A 469 -1.48 4.68 -12.27
N TRP A 470 -2.67 4.94 -11.74
CA TRP A 470 -3.05 4.76 -10.33
C TRP A 470 -2.81 3.34 -9.78
N ARG A 471 -2.68 2.32 -10.64
CA ARG A 471 -2.46 0.91 -10.25
C ARG A 471 -1.01 0.45 -10.30
N THR A 472 -0.20 1.04 -11.18
CA THR A 472 1.20 0.64 -11.40
C THR A 472 2.16 1.64 -10.81
N ASN A 473 1.67 2.84 -10.51
CA ASN A 473 2.48 3.99 -10.17
C ASN A 473 3.58 4.24 -11.22
N GLU A 474 3.30 4.00 -12.50
CA GLU A 474 4.18 4.29 -13.63
C GLU A 474 3.41 5.08 -14.69
N ALA A 475 3.94 6.24 -15.09
CA ALA A 475 3.36 7.03 -16.17
C ALA A 475 3.64 6.38 -17.54
N ILE A 476 2.73 6.55 -18.49
CA ILE A 476 2.93 6.07 -19.87
C ILE A 476 4.18 6.71 -20.51
N ALA A 477 4.55 7.93 -20.09
CA ALA A 477 5.78 8.60 -20.48
C ALA A 477 7.04 7.78 -20.17
N ILE A 478 7.09 7.10 -19.02
CA ILE A 478 8.24 6.30 -18.60
C ILE A 478 8.36 5.06 -19.51
N GLN A 479 7.24 4.36 -19.73
CA GLN A 479 7.23 3.16 -20.58
C GLN A 479 7.58 3.47 -22.02
N LEU A 480 6.99 4.53 -22.60
CA LEU A 480 7.29 4.97 -23.95
C LEU A 480 8.75 5.39 -24.11
N ASN A 481 9.27 6.21 -23.19
CA ASN A 481 10.66 6.66 -23.28
C ASN A 481 11.67 5.52 -23.09
N ARG A 482 11.38 4.54 -22.24
CA ARG A 482 12.20 3.32 -22.12
C ARG A 482 12.29 2.57 -23.45
N VAL A 483 11.17 2.45 -24.16
CA VAL A 483 11.10 1.80 -25.47
C VAL A 483 11.89 2.59 -26.51
N LEU A 484 11.72 3.91 -26.57
CA LEU A 484 12.47 4.78 -27.49
C LEU A 484 13.98 4.68 -27.26
N ARG A 485 14.42 4.70 -26.00
CA ARG A 485 15.82 4.56 -25.59
C ARG A 485 16.39 3.17 -25.89
N SER A 486 15.57 2.12 -25.86
CA SER A 486 16.07 0.76 -26.13
C SER A 486 16.69 0.60 -27.53
N GLY A 487 16.31 1.46 -28.49
CA GLY A 487 16.79 1.37 -29.87
C GLY A 487 16.32 0.14 -30.63
N VAL A 488 15.45 -0.69 -30.06
CA VAL A 488 14.94 -1.94 -30.66
C VAL A 488 13.66 -1.65 -31.45
N PRO A 489 13.66 -1.72 -32.79
CA PRO A 489 12.48 -1.39 -33.61
C PRO A 489 11.22 -2.16 -33.22
N ASN A 490 11.35 -3.45 -32.90
CA ASN A 490 10.23 -4.32 -32.53
C ASN A 490 9.49 -3.88 -31.25
N HIS A 491 10.18 -3.16 -30.35
CA HIS A 491 9.53 -2.64 -29.15
C HIS A 491 8.69 -1.38 -29.44
N ILE A 492 9.00 -0.65 -30.52
CA ILE A 492 8.32 0.58 -30.90
C ILE A 492 7.04 0.29 -31.70
N ILE A 493 7.01 -0.82 -32.45
CA ILE A 493 5.85 -1.20 -33.29
C ILE A 493 4.53 -1.21 -32.50
N PRO A 494 4.42 -1.82 -31.29
CA PRO A 494 3.19 -1.79 -30.50
C PRO A 494 2.74 -0.38 -30.08
N TRP A 495 3.64 0.60 -30.08
CA TRP A 495 3.38 1.98 -29.70
C TRP A 495 3.02 2.87 -30.88
N ALA A 496 3.08 2.38 -32.11
CA ALA A 496 2.98 3.18 -33.33
C ALA A 496 1.70 4.04 -33.37
N SER A 497 0.53 3.45 -33.10
CA SER A 497 -0.76 4.18 -33.10
C SER A 497 -0.81 5.28 -32.03
N TYR A 498 -0.30 5.02 -30.83
CA TYR A 498 -0.24 6.01 -29.75
C TYR A 498 0.76 7.14 -30.08
N ILE A 499 1.97 6.78 -30.54
CA ILE A 499 2.99 7.76 -30.95
C ILE A 499 2.47 8.64 -32.08
N GLN A 500 1.80 8.05 -33.08
CA GLN A 500 1.24 8.79 -34.20
C GLN A 500 0.21 9.82 -33.73
N LEU A 501 -0.73 9.43 -32.85
CA LEU A 501 -1.73 10.34 -32.29
C LEU A 501 -1.09 11.44 -31.43
N PHE A 502 -0.19 11.05 -30.53
CA PHE A 502 0.50 11.96 -29.61
C PHE A 502 1.36 13.00 -30.35
N VAL A 503 2.18 12.56 -31.30
CA VAL A 503 3.06 13.43 -32.11
C VAL A 503 2.25 14.34 -33.03
N THR A 504 1.13 13.85 -33.58
CA THR A 504 0.21 14.68 -34.38
C THR A 504 -0.33 15.83 -33.54
N GLY A 505 -0.75 15.56 -32.30
CA GLY A 505 -1.17 16.60 -31.36
C GLY A 505 -0.04 17.59 -31.04
N LEU A 506 1.15 17.10 -30.68
CA LEU A 506 2.30 17.95 -30.36
C LEU A 506 2.73 18.85 -31.53
N ASN A 507 2.63 18.38 -32.78
CA ASN A 507 3.01 19.17 -33.95
C ASN A 507 2.05 20.34 -34.23
N LYS A 508 0.78 20.21 -33.88
CA LYS A 508 -0.20 21.32 -33.96
C LYS A 508 0.02 22.39 -32.89
N LEU A 509 0.75 22.07 -31.82
CA LEU A 509 1.12 23.06 -30.79
C LEU A 509 2.24 23.98 -31.29
N PRO A 510 2.18 25.28 -30.97
CA PRO A 510 3.24 26.22 -31.33
C PRO A 510 4.56 25.85 -30.63
N SER A 511 5.67 26.02 -31.34
CA SER A 511 7.00 25.84 -30.76
C SER A 511 7.32 26.97 -29.79
N LYS A 512 7.81 26.60 -28.60
CA LYS A 512 8.32 27.49 -27.55
C LYS A 512 9.83 27.63 -27.71
N LYS A 513 10.27 28.87 -27.95
CA LYS A 513 11.67 29.26 -27.96
C LYS A 513 12.07 29.84 -26.60
N GLY A 514 13.27 29.55 -26.13
CA GLY A 514 13.83 30.12 -24.90
C GLY A 514 14.48 29.09 -24.00
N THR A 515 14.74 29.48 -22.74
CA THR A 515 15.37 28.59 -21.77
C THR A 515 14.35 27.67 -21.10
N VAL A 516 14.66 26.38 -21.06
CA VAL A 516 13.94 25.38 -20.29
C VAL A 516 14.92 24.62 -19.39
N TRP A 517 14.41 24.04 -18.31
CA TRP A 517 15.21 23.32 -17.34
C TRP A 517 14.69 21.92 -17.11
N CYS A 518 15.60 21.02 -16.80
CA CYS A 518 15.31 19.65 -16.41
C CYS A 518 16.49 19.08 -15.61
N GLY A 519 16.37 17.86 -15.08
CA GLY A 519 17.39 17.33 -14.18
C GLY A 519 17.40 15.81 -14.09
N ALA A 520 18.57 15.26 -13.74
CA ALA A 520 18.84 13.84 -13.55
C ALA A 520 19.50 13.59 -12.18
N ARG A 521 19.28 12.40 -11.61
CA ARG A 521 19.94 12.00 -10.36
C ARG A 521 21.44 11.75 -10.62
N GLY A 522 22.29 12.17 -9.68
CA GLY A 522 23.74 11.94 -9.75
C GLY A 522 24.50 12.87 -10.72
N ASP A 523 25.83 12.71 -10.76
CA ASP A 523 26.71 13.37 -11.72
C ASP A 523 26.82 12.52 -12.99
N ILE A 524 26.12 12.93 -14.05
CA ILE A 524 26.13 12.27 -15.36
C ILE A 524 26.85 13.11 -16.42
N THR A 525 27.61 14.13 -16.00
CA THR A 525 28.23 15.09 -16.91
C THR A 525 29.27 14.48 -17.84
N ALA A 526 29.80 13.30 -17.50
CA ALA A 526 30.74 12.55 -18.34
C ALA A 526 30.14 12.17 -19.71
N HIS A 527 28.82 11.94 -19.79
CA HIS A 527 28.15 11.55 -21.04
C HIS A 527 27.93 12.72 -22.00
N TYR A 528 28.07 13.96 -21.53
CA TYR A 528 27.77 15.17 -22.29
C TYR A 528 29.06 15.85 -22.75
N GLN A 529 29.56 15.51 -23.95
CA GLN A 529 30.83 16.06 -24.46
C GLN A 529 30.63 17.31 -25.34
N ASN A 530 30.65 17.16 -26.67
CA ASN A 530 30.54 18.28 -27.62
C ASN A 530 29.13 18.41 -28.19
N GLU A 531 28.65 17.40 -28.90
CA GLU A 531 27.27 17.29 -29.36
C GLU A 531 26.66 16.01 -28.81
N CYS A 532 25.38 16.07 -28.46
CA CYS A 532 24.63 14.94 -27.95
C CYS A 532 23.22 14.92 -28.56
N ILE A 533 22.58 13.76 -28.57
CA ILE A 533 21.21 13.57 -29.06
C ILE A 533 20.42 12.97 -27.92
N TRP A 534 19.24 13.51 -27.65
CA TRP A 534 18.27 12.88 -26.75
C TRP A 534 17.25 12.10 -27.54
N THR A 535 17.10 10.82 -27.20
CA THR A 535 16.32 9.86 -27.98
C THR A 535 14.85 9.79 -27.57
N GLY A 536 14.55 10.02 -26.29
CA GLY A 536 13.17 10.09 -25.78
C GLY A 536 12.52 11.47 -25.92
N PHE A 537 11.22 11.52 -25.62
CA PHE A 537 10.53 12.76 -25.28
C PHE A 537 11.06 13.26 -23.94
N SER A 538 11.57 14.49 -23.92
CA SER A 538 12.26 15.01 -22.73
C SER A 538 11.41 16.06 -22.01
N PRO A 539 10.76 15.71 -20.88
CA PRO A 539 10.02 16.67 -20.07
C PRO A 539 10.95 17.69 -19.43
N CYS A 540 10.65 18.96 -19.68
CA CYS A 540 11.32 20.11 -19.11
C CYS A 540 10.29 21.04 -18.49
N THR A 541 10.73 21.91 -17.59
CA THR A 541 9.94 23.03 -17.09
C THR A 541 10.41 24.32 -17.71
N GLY A 542 9.46 25.19 -18.04
CA GLY A 542 9.76 26.59 -18.39
C GLY A 542 10.04 27.48 -17.18
N THR A 543 10.12 26.94 -15.97
CA THR A 543 10.22 27.71 -14.73
C THR A 543 11.39 27.21 -13.87
N LYS A 544 12.42 28.05 -13.69
CA LYS A 544 13.59 27.70 -12.88
C LYS A 544 13.25 27.34 -11.41
N LEU A 545 12.31 28.03 -10.79
CA LEU A 545 11.90 27.74 -9.41
C LEU A 545 11.35 26.32 -9.24
N VAL A 546 10.66 25.80 -10.26
CA VAL A 546 10.12 24.44 -10.26
C VAL A 546 11.26 23.43 -10.28
N ILE A 547 12.25 23.61 -11.16
CA ILE A 547 13.39 22.67 -11.20
C ILE A 547 14.24 22.75 -9.93
N ASP A 548 14.45 23.95 -9.38
CA ASP A 548 15.21 24.12 -8.15
C ASP A 548 14.53 23.40 -6.97
N ASP A 549 13.20 23.41 -6.91
CA ASP A 549 12.44 22.67 -5.88
C ASP A 549 12.52 21.16 -6.06
N LEU A 550 12.38 20.68 -7.31
CA LEU A 550 12.52 19.25 -7.64
C LEU A 550 13.93 18.73 -7.28
N LEU A 551 14.97 19.47 -7.62
CA LEU A 551 16.37 19.06 -7.43
C LEU A 551 16.84 19.11 -5.96
N LYS A 552 16.25 19.95 -5.11
CA LYS A 552 16.56 20.01 -3.67
C LYS A 552 16.36 18.69 -2.93
N LYS A 553 15.57 17.78 -3.50
CA LYS A 553 15.27 16.45 -2.93
C LYS A 553 16.41 15.45 -3.16
N CYS A 554 17.35 15.73 -4.07
CA CYS A 554 18.49 14.88 -4.35
C CYS A 554 19.74 15.27 -3.57
N ALA A 555 20.50 14.27 -3.12
CA ALA A 555 21.81 14.48 -2.50
C ALA A 555 22.85 15.00 -3.52
N VAL A 556 22.87 14.41 -4.72
CA VAL A 556 23.69 14.81 -5.87
C VAL A 556 22.83 14.73 -7.13
N TYR A 557 22.93 15.73 -8.01
CA TYR A 557 22.15 15.79 -9.25
C TYR A 557 22.91 16.50 -10.38
N THR A 558 22.45 16.28 -11.61
CA THR A 558 22.87 17.05 -12.79
C THR A 558 21.68 17.86 -13.28
N MET A 559 21.81 19.19 -13.26
CA MET A 559 20.81 20.11 -13.82
C MET A 559 21.15 20.47 -15.26
N PHE A 560 20.16 20.44 -16.14
CA PHE A 560 20.29 20.92 -17.50
C PHE A 560 19.60 22.27 -17.64
N GLU A 561 20.32 23.25 -18.18
CA GLU A 561 19.77 24.51 -18.67
C GLU A 561 19.88 24.52 -20.18
N ILE A 562 18.73 24.52 -20.86
CA ILE A 562 18.63 24.23 -22.28
C ILE A 562 18.05 25.43 -23.00
N GLU A 563 18.80 26.00 -23.95
CA GLU A 563 18.25 26.93 -24.94
C GLU A 563 17.52 26.11 -26.02
N CYS A 564 16.20 26.02 -25.92
CA CYS A 564 15.36 25.26 -26.86
C CYS A 564 14.79 26.16 -27.96
N ILE A 565 14.63 25.58 -29.15
CA ILE A 565 14.07 26.20 -30.35
C ILE A 565 12.72 25.58 -30.68
N ASN A 566 12.56 24.25 -30.53
CA ASN A 566 11.37 23.50 -30.96
C ASN A 566 10.58 22.86 -29.82
N GLY A 567 10.78 23.28 -28.58
CA GLY A 567 10.04 22.73 -27.43
C GLY A 567 8.53 22.92 -27.58
N LYS A 568 7.73 21.95 -27.16
CA LYS A 568 6.26 22.00 -27.21
C LYS A 568 5.71 22.27 -25.81
N SER A 569 5.09 23.43 -25.63
CA SER A 569 4.43 23.76 -24.36
C SER A 569 3.17 22.91 -24.21
N ILE A 570 3.14 22.02 -23.22
CA ILE A 570 1.99 21.15 -22.96
C ILE A 570 1.26 21.52 -21.66
N ARG A 571 1.57 22.69 -21.10
CA ARG A 571 0.97 23.21 -19.86
C ARG A 571 -0.55 22.98 -19.76
N ASP A 572 -1.30 23.35 -20.79
CA ASP A 572 -2.77 23.29 -20.78
C ASP A 572 -3.32 21.88 -21.03
N TYR A 573 -2.43 20.95 -21.37
CA TYR A 573 -2.70 19.55 -21.69
C TYR A 573 -1.96 18.60 -20.74
N SER A 574 -1.50 19.08 -19.58
CA SER A 574 -0.77 18.30 -18.57
C SER A 574 -1.65 18.10 -17.33
N GLU A 575 -1.49 16.96 -16.65
CA GLU A 575 -2.06 16.70 -15.32
C GLU A 575 -1.54 17.69 -14.27
N ASN A 576 -0.37 18.30 -14.53
CA ASN A 576 0.30 19.24 -13.63
C ASN A 576 0.58 20.59 -14.32
N PRO A 577 -0.46 21.41 -14.61
CA PRO A 577 -0.31 22.66 -15.37
C PRO A 577 0.56 23.71 -14.66
N TYR A 578 0.78 23.58 -13.35
CA TYR A 578 1.61 24.52 -12.58
C TYR A 578 3.10 24.42 -12.90
N GLU A 579 3.56 23.29 -13.44
CA GLU A 579 4.98 23.09 -13.77
C GLU A 579 5.41 23.76 -15.06
N ASN A 580 4.48 24.36 -15.82
CA ASN A 580 4.76 25.01 -17.09
C ASN A 580 5.56 24.09 -18.03
N GLU A 581 5.07 22.86 -18.16
CA GLU A 581 5.78 21.75 -18.79
C GLU A 581 5.99 21.99 -20.29
N VAL A 582 7.20 21.67 -20.74
CA VAL A 582 7.67 21.79 -22.12
C VAL A 582 8.31 20.47 -22.52
N LEU A 583 7.83 19.85 -23.59
CA LEU A 583 8.43 18.63 -24.13
C LEU A 583 9.41 18.95 -25.25
N LEU A 584 10.61 18.39 -25.18
CA LEU A 584 11.53 18.32 -26.32
C LEU A 584 11.28 17.02 -27.08
N MET A 585 11.32 17.09 -28.41
CA MET A 585 10.98 15.97 -29.27
C MET A 585 12.10 14.90 -29.29
N PRO A 586 11.78 13.62 -29.52
CA PRO A 586 12.75 12.58 -29.81
C PRO A 586 13.72 12.98 -30.92
N GLY A 587 15.01 12.73 -30.68
CA GLY A 587 16.08 13.01 -31.63
C GLY A 587 16.54 14.46 -31.63
N THR A 588 16.15 15.25 -30.63
CA THR A 588 16.63 16.63 -30.48
C THR A 588 18.14 16.59 -30.26
N ARG A 589 18.87 17.35 -31.08
CA ARG A 589 20.32 17.47 -30.99
C ARG A 589 20.68 18.70 -30.17
N PHE A 590 21.65 18.54 -29.30
CA PHE A 590 22.19 19.61 -28.49
C PHE A 590 23.68 19.76 -28.68
N ARG A 591 24.15 21.00 -28.61
CA ARG A 591 25.55 21.33 -28.38
C ARG A 591 25.75 21.63 -26.90
N VAL A 592 26.75 21.03 -26.30
CA VAL A 592 27.16 21.33 -24.93
C VAL A 592 27.94 22.65 -24.97
N MET A 593 27.41 23.66 -24.29
CA MET A 593 27.99 25.01 -24.29
C MET A 593 29.03 25.15 -23.19
N LYS A 594 28.71 24.68 -21.98
CA LYS A 594 29.62 24.65 -20.83
C LYS A 594 29.10 23.70 -19.75
N LYS A 595 29.97 23.39 -18.78
CA LYS A 595 29.66 22.65 -17.56
C LYS A 595 30.06 23.48 -16.35
N GLU A 596 29.32 23.34 -15.26
CA GLU A 596 29.56 24.09 -14.03
C GLU A 596 29.35 23.19 -12.81
N ASP A 597 30.21 23.37 -11.82
CA ASP A 597 30.11 22.69 -10.53
C ASP A 597 29.14 23.42 -9.62
N LEU A 598 28.21 22.68 -9.01
CA LEU A 598 27.28 23.18 -8.01
C LEU A 598 27.68 22.69 -6.62
N LYS A 599 26.96 23.17 -5.61
CA LYS A 599 27.18 22.75 -4.22
C LYS A 599 26.92 21.25 -4.06
N TYR A 600 27.61 20.66 -3.08
CA TYR A 600 27.41 19.26 -2.64
C TYR A 600 27.69 18.21 -3.73
N GLY A 601 28.55 18.52 -4.71
CA GLY A 601 28.92 17.58 -5.78
C GLY A 601 27.93 17.51 -6.94
N SER A 602 26.83 18.28 -6.88
CA SER A 602 25.92 18.43 -8.01
C SER A 602 26.59 19.18 -9.16
N ARG A 603 26.08 19.01 -10.37
CA ARG A 603 26.59 19.63 -11.59
C ARG A 603 25.50 20.35 -12.37
N LYS A 604 25.93 21.22 -13.27
CA LYS A 604 25.07 21.84 -14.27
C LYS A 604 25.67 21.71 -15.65
N VAL A 605 24.85 21.36 -16.63
CA VAL A 605 25.20 21.31 -18.05
C VAL A 605 24.35 22.32 -18.81
N TYR A 606 25.01 23.15 -19.59
CA TYR A 606 24.35 24.12 -20.47
C TYR A 606 24.28 23.54 -21.88
N LEU A 607 23.06 23.40 -22.40
CA LEU A 607 22.79 22.84 -23.71
C LEU A 607 22.16 23.89 -24.62
N LYS A 608 22.50 23.86 -25.90
CA LYS A 608 21.81 24.63 -26.93
C LYS A 608 21.28 23.68 -27.99
N GLU A 609 19.98 23.73 -28.25
CA GLU A 609 19.36 22.97 -29.33
C GLU A 609 19.97 23.40 -30.67
N VAL A 610 20.35 22.43 -31.49
CA VAL A 610 20.89 22.66 -32.83
C VAL A 610 19.77 22.39 -33.83
N GLU A 611 19.43 23.37 -34.67
CA GLU A 611 18.52 23.16 -35.79
C GLU A 611 19.08 22.08 -36.70
N SER A 612 18.35 20.96 -36.83
CA SER A 612 18.73 19.88 -37.73
C SER A 612 17.54 19.50 -38.60
N GLN A 613 17.80 19.27 -39.88
CA GLN A 613 16.81 18.79 -40.86
C GLN A 613 16.36 17.34 -40.61
N ASN A 614 17.01 16.63 -39.69
CA ASN A 614 16.76 15.22 -39.35
C ASN A 614 16.24 15.09 -37.91
N GLN A 615 15.00 15.53 -37.66
CA GLN A 615 14.27 15.07 -36.49
C GLN A 615 13.94 13.58 -36.69
N LEU A 616 13.98 12.75 -35.62
CA LEU A 616 13.52 11.36 -35.69
C LEU A 616 12.04 11.27 -36.15
N LEU A 617 11.31 12.38 -36.00
CA LEU A 617 9.91 12.57 -36.37
C LEU A 617 9.77 13.91 -37.15
N PRO A 618 9.95 13.97 -38.49
CA PRO A 618 9.73 15.20 -39.25
C PRO A 618 8.32 15.83 -39.07
N GLN A 619 8.19 17.15 -39.20
CA GLN A 619 6.89 17.80 -39.37
C GLN A 619 6.17 17.25 -40.62
N PRO A 620 4.84 16.98 -40.60
CA PRO A 620 4.13 16.61 -41.81
C PRO A 620 4.21 17.76 -42.82
N SER A 621 4.82 17.50 -43.97
CA SER A 621 4.87 18.40 -45.11
C SER A 621 3.46 18.60 -45.67
N GLY A 622 2.93 19.82 -45.51
CA GLY A 622 1.85 20.40 -46.31
C GLY A 622 0.65 19.50 -46.59
N TYR A 623 -0.35 19.51 -45.72
CA TYR A 623 -1.72 19.32 -46.20
C TYR A 623 -2.11 20.59 -46.96
N LEU A 624 -1.88 20.55 -48.27
CA LEU A 624 -2.61 21.37 -49.22
C LEU A 624 -4.10 21.19 -48.96
N SER A 625 -4.80 22.31 -48.95
CA SER A 625 -6.24 22.42 -48.82
C SER A 625 -6.96 21.57 -49.87
N SER A 626 -7.42 20.39 -49.51
CA SER A 626 -8.52 19.71 -50.21
C SER A 626 -8.99 18.51 -49.40
N THR A 627 -10.05 18.70 -48.61
CA THR A 627 -11.35 18.06 -48.79
C THR A 627 -12.15 18.22 -47.50
N ASN A 628 -13.22 19.03 -47.58
CA ASN A 628 -14.36 18.89 -46.69
C ASN A 628 -14.91 17.46 -46.86
N GLN A 629 -14.69 16.60 -45.87
CA GLN A 629 -15.58 15.46 -45.65
C GLN A 629 -16.19 15.61 -44.26
N SER A 630 -17.43 16.10 -44.29
CA SER A 630 -18.37 16.09 -43.19
C SER A 630 -18.58 14.64 -42.73
N TYR A 631 -18.16 14.33 -41.52
CA TYR A 631 -18.68 13.15 -40.83
C TYR A 631 -20.06 13.50 -40.26
N ARG A 632 -21.08 12.83 -40.79
CA ARG A 632 -22.47 12.86 -40.31
C ARG A 632 -22.50 12.61 -38.80
N THR A 633 -23.05 13.57 -38.06
CA THR A 633 -23.53 13.36 -36.70
C THR A 633 -24.82 12.54 -36.77
N ASP A 634 -24.77 11.27 -36.36
CA ASP A 634 -25.99 10.54 -36.03
C ASP A 634 -26.50 11.03 -34.68
N SER A 635 -27.45 11.96 -34.76
CA SER A 635 -28.27 12.43 -33.66
C SER A 635 -29.33 11.38 -33.33
N SER A 636 -29.05 10.49 -32.38
CA SER A 636 -30.12 9.82 -31.63
C SER A 636 -29.59 9.25 -30.32
N LEU A 637 -29.73 10.02 -29.25
CA LEU A 637 -30.01 9.54 -27.88
C LEU A 637 -30.42 10.77 -27.04
N PRO A 638 -31.47 10.68 -26.21
CA PRO A 638 -32.15 11.85 -25.66
C PRO A 638 -31.41 12.47 -24.47
N SER A 639 -31.31 13.80 -24.46
CA SER A 639 -30.84 14.60 -23.34
C SER A 639 -31.79 14.49 -22.13
N PRO A 640 -31.31 14.16 -20.92
CA PRO A 640 -32.01 14.53 -19.70
C PRO A 640 -31.61 15.96 -19.33
N ALA A 641 -32.55 16.89 -19.48
CA ALA A 641 -32.43 18.24 -18.93
C ALA A 641 -32.46 18.13 -17.39
N ILE A 642 -31.36 18.48 -16.73
CA ILE A 642 -31.33 18.73 -15.29
C ILE A 642 -31.19 20.24 -15.10
N GLN A 643 -32.23 20.85 -14.52
CA GLN A 643 -32.24 22.26 -14.15
C GLN A 643 -31.24 22.54 -13.00
N PRO A 644 -30.57 23.71 -13.00
CA PRO A 644 -29.64 24.11 -11.95
C PRO A 644 -30.41 24.68 -10.75
N SER A 645 -30.95 23.81 -9.91
CA SER A 645 -31.53 24.24 -8.63
C SER A 645 -31.51 23.13 -7.58
N GLN A 646 -30.35 22.51 -7.33
CA GLN A 646 -30.08 21.76 -6.10
C GLN A 646 -28.60 21.38 -5.98
N LEU A 647 -27.79 22.34 -5.54
CA LEU A 647 -26.50 22.10 -4.90
C LEU A 647 -26.44 23.00 -3.65
N ARG A 648 -26.85 22.43 -2.52
CA ARG A 648 -26.46 22.85 -1.18
C ARG A 648 -25.99 21.62 -0.43
#